data_AF-A0A931LQV3-F1
#
_entry.id   AF-A0A931LQV3-F1
#
_cell.length_a   1.000
_cell.length_b   1.000
_cell.length_c   1.000
_cell.angle_alpha   90.00
_cell.angle_beta   90.00
_cell.angle_gamma   90.00
#
_symmetry.space_group_name_H-M   'P 1'
#
loop_
_entity.id
_entity.type
_entity.pdbx_description
1 polymer ?
#
loop_
_entity_poly.entity_id
_entity_poly.type
_entity_poly.pdbx_seq_one_letter_code
_entity_poly.pdbx_strand_id
1 'polypeptide(L)'
;MRPNLGRILGVVFLLCGMSIASAWGSPVANITVATPALLPGFALSTLAEGIENPVALVNTGPHLFGIDPATGSVFRVTLAGATVTTISTQDDLKNAYGLALGLDASLFVSVKAQSSGENRPGVRQSETPAAIEQLSGAGILQSIVVTGSPLVEPMGAALAPKYFGIFAGQLIVADGSGTIWAVQPKQHRISLFGTSKGLGHPIDVTFDVNDTLLVADAANGILRVLPTGEVSSIANLSNLGGTPVAVAVHKCTGDLYVAVESPTRQAVVKIDKRTQAVSVFASGFGNLGGTAGVGGLEFSPDGSRLFISDPGTHRIYQALGFSRCNRAITILRPTMSASVIGTNMLQPDGVIEYSVSLYNEGNTQPDNPGNELEIPVPAHTAFIFGTLSATSGFARFNPVSNRVEWNGGLIPAGRVIVTFRVQLDGTLPTGKTVANQGYAFFDENGNGANETSVLSDDASTPGHGAATVLTVISKGDLDGDGRVTLSDINLLHRFFKKIATLTPAQLAAADVALPCGRINTRDLARLTVTAQFGRPLQSDCDNAFSKYDIMPDVAATVTSGRAKHAQQFKFLEFALPPTQTGNLNVYEASGRLVYSSGWTGDLIVWAPLAFAQPRFANGIYLYVLTMRDSRGLTVQRAGKFVLVK
;
A
#
# COMPACT_ATOMS: atom_id res chain seq x y z
N MET A 1 -19.12 -81.16 -28.03
CA MET A 1 -20.57 -80.89 -27.94
C MET A 1 -20.92 -80.66 -26.46
N ARG A 2 -21.75 -79.66 -26.12
CA ARG A 2 -22.48 -79.61 -24.82
C ARG A 2 -23.83 -80.35 -25.00
N PRO A 3 -24.48 -80.87 -23.93
CA PRO A 3 -25.35 -80.08 -23.03
C PRO A 3 -25.03 -80.35 -21.53
N ASN A 4 -25.40 -79.57 -20.50
CA ASN A 4 -26.32 -78.44 -20.28
C ASN A 4 -27.83 -78.75 -20.02
N LEU A 5 -28.22 -78.82 -18.73
CA LEU A 5 -29.55 -78.68 -18.09
C LEU A 5 -29.30 -78.67 -16.56
N GLY A 6 -29.90 -77.88 -15.65
CA GLY A 6 -31.13 -77.08 -15.65
C GLY A 6 -32.30 -77.90 -15.06
N ARG A 7 -33.07 -77.50 -14.04
CA ARG A 7 -33.17 -76.25 -13.23
C ARG A 7 -33.90 -76.55 -11.88
N ILE A 8 -33.50 -75.85 -10.81
CA ILE A 8 -34.31 -75.16 -9.77
C ILE A 8 -35.66 -75.77 -9.31
N LEU A 9 -35.76 -75.98 -7.99
CA LEU A 9 -36.97 -75.68 -7.20
C LEU A 9 -36.52 -75.19 -5.82
N GLY A 10 -37.11 -74.10 -5.31
CA GLY A 10 -36.67 -73.43 -4.07
C GLY A 10 -37.80 -73.23 -3.06
N VAL A 11 -37.46 -73.17 -1.77
CA VAL A 11 -38.35 -72.80 -0.65
C VAL A 11 -37.63 -71.87 0.33
N VAL A 12 -38.40 -70.97 0.94
CA VAL A 12 -38.05 -69.73 1.67
C VAL A 12 -39.02 -69.64 2.86
N PHE A 13 -38.67 -69.24 4.09
CA PHE A 13 -37.44 -68.66 4.65
C PHE A 13 -37.33 -68.99 6.16
N LEU A 14 -36.13 -69.03 6.76
CA LEU A 14 -35.95 -68.58 8.15
C LEU A 14 -34.49 -68.26 8.52
N LEU A 15 -34.32 -67.23 9.35
CA LEU A 15 -33.05 -66.51 9.55
C LEU A 15 -32.10 -67.18 10.55
N CYS A 16 -30.81 -67.17 10.23
CA CYS A 16 -29.76 -66.76 11.17
C CYS A 16 -28.57 -66.17 10.39
N GLY A 17 -28.05 -65.02 10.81
CA GLY A 17 -27.04 -64.28 10.05
C GLY A 17 -25.61 -64.70 10.35
N MET A 18 -24.84 -65.06 9.32
CA MET A 18 -23.37 -65.07 9.34
C MET A 18 -22.85 -64.50 8.02
N SER A 19 -22.08 -63.41 8.11
CA SER A 19 -21.37 -62.83 6.97
C SER A 19 -20.10 -63.64 6.68
N ILE A 20 -19.79 -63.85 5.41
CA ILE A 20 -18.60 -64.59 4.98
C ILE A 20 -17.40 -63.64 5.00
N ALA A 21 -16.45 -63.89 5.91
CA ALA A 21 -15.18 -63.16 5.94
C ALA A 21 -14.22 -63.70 4.87
N SER A 22 -13.84 -62.87 3.89
CA SER A 22 -12.68 -63.14 3.01
C SER A 22 -11.43 -62.48 3.58
N ALA A 23 -10.51 -63.29 4.10
CA ALA A 23 -9.35 -62.84 4.85
C ALA A 23 -8.21 -62.35 3.95
N TRP A 24 -8.05 -61.02 3.83
CA TRP A 24 -6.79 -60.32 3.54
C TRP A 24 -6.76 -59.00 4.32
N GLY A 25 -6.75 -59.11 5.64
CA GLY A 25 -6.54 -58.01 6.56
C GLY A 25 -5.52 -58.42 7.60
N SER A 26 -4.24 -58.14 7.36
CA SER A 26 -3.25 -58.17 8.44
C SER A 26 -3.71 -57.17 9.51
N PRO A 27 -3.76 -57.55 10.79
CA PRO A 27 -4.09 -56.57 11.82
C PRO A 27 -3.04 -55.47 11.76
N VAL A 28 -3.49 -54.23 11.58
CA VAL A 28 -2.63 -53.06 11.80
C VAL A 28 -2.10 -53.22 13.21
N ALA A 29 -0.79 -53.42 13.35
CA ALA A 29 -0.19 -53.51 14.66
C ALA A 29 -0.55 -52.22 15.39
N ASN A 30 -1.07 -52.33 16.62
CA ASN A 30 -1.22 -51.18 17.51
C ASN A 30 0.19 -50.69 17.86
N ILE A 31 0.78 -49.90 16.96
CA ILE A 31 1.98 -49.13 17.21
C ILE A 31 1.60 -48.21 18.35
N THR A 32 2.10 -48.55 19.54
CA THR A 32 2.10 -47.65 20.69
C THR A 32 3.07 -46.54 20.33
N VAL A 33 2.56 -45.53 19.61
CA VAL A 33 3.31 -44.32 19.29
C VAL A 33 3.72 -43.72 20.62
N ALA A 34 5.01 -43.80 20.93
CA ALA A 34 5.54 -43.19 22.13
C ALA A 34 5.23 -41.70 22.09
N THR A 35 4.77 -41.12 23.21
CA THR A 35 4.54 -39.67 23.29
C THR A 35 5.82 -38.94 22.87
N PRO A 36 5.77 -38.07 21.85
CA PRO A 36 6.99 -37.46 21.29
C PRO A 36 7.81 -36.77 22.38
N ALA A 37 9.11 -37.05 22.41
CA ALA A 37 10.03 -36.47 23.39
C ALA A 37 10.23 -34.98 23.07
N LEU A 38 10.09 -34.15 24.09
CA LEU A 38 9.98 -32.69 23.97
C LEU A 38 11.04 -31.99 24.84
N LEU A 39 11.44 -30.77 24.48
CA LEU A 39 12.28 -29.94 25.36
C LEU A 39 11.62 -29.74 26.73
N PRO A 40 12.38 -29.82 27.84
CA PRO A 40 11.85 -29.56 29.18
C PRO A 40 11.21 -28.17 29.28
N GLY A 41 10.06 -28.10 29.95
CA GLY A 41 9.27 -26.86 30.11
C GLY A 41 8.15 -26.66 29.09
N PHE A 42 8.09 -27.48 28.04
CA PHE A 42 7.00 -27.49 27.07
C PHE A 42 6.04 -28.68 27.30
N ALA A 43 4.86 -28.64 26.69
CA ALA A 43 3.92 -29.76 26.66
C ALA A 43 3.39 -29.98 25.25
N LEU A 44 3.28 -31.23 24.80
CA LEU A 44 2.76 -31.59 23.48
C LEU A 44 1.46 -32.38 23.64
N SER A 45 0.46 -32.07 22.82
CA SER A 45 -0.78 -32.84 22.74
C SER A 45 -1.31 -32.90 21.31
N THR A 46 -2.07 -33.95 20.99
CA THR A 46 -2.78 -34.01 19.71
C THR A 46 -3.89 -32.96 19.68
N LEU A 47 -3.90 -32.14 18.65
CA LEU A 47 -4.97 -31.18 18.36
C LEU A 47 -6.03 -31.80 17.45
N ALA A 48 -5.63 -32.55 16.43
CA ALA A 48 -6.54 -33.15 15.45
C ALA A 48 -6.01 -34.51 14.95
N GLU A 49 -6.93 -35.40 14.57
CA GLU A 49 -6.65 -36.72 14.00
C GLU A 49 -7.54 -36.95 12.77
N GLY A 50 -7.19 -37.94 11.94
CA GLY A 50 -8.03 -38.39 10.82
C GLY A 50 -7.90 -37.54 9.55
N ILE A 51 -6.77 -36.86 9.38
CA ILE A 51 -6.40 -36.14 8.15
C ILE A 51 -5.36 -37.00 7.43
N GLU A 52 -5.58 -37.34 6.16
CA GLU A 52 -4.81 -38.38 5.47
C GLU A 52 -3.36 -37.94 5.22
N ASN A 53 -3.13 -36.69 4.83
CA ASN A 53 -1.80 -36.15 4.59
C ASN A 53 -1.69 -34.65 4.93
N PRO A 54 -1.75 -34.23 6.20
CA PRO A 54 -1.67 -32.82 6.57
C PRO A 54 -0.26 -32.23 6.30
N VAL A 55 -0.09 -31.46 5.22
CA VAL A 55 1.21 -30.86 4.85
C VAL A 55 1.33 -29.42 5.38
N ALA A 56 0.97 -28.39 4.61
CA ALA A 56 1.11 -27.01 5.06
C ALA A 56 0.00 -26.56 6.02
N LEU A 57 0.32 -25.59 6.88
CA LEU A 57 -0.56 -25.03 7.91
C LEU A 57 -0.51 -23.49 7.89
N VAL A 58 -1.62 -22.82 8.18
CA VAL A 58 -1.65 -21.36 8.43
C VAL A 58 -2.74 -20.98 9.44
N ASN A 59 -2.49 -19.99 10.31
CA ASN A 59 -3.35 -19.69 11.46
C ASN A 59 -3.96 -18.27 11.41
N THR A 60 -5.28 -18.17 11.63
CA THR A 60 -6.01 -16.87 11.68
C THR A 60 -6.31 -16.38 13.09
N GLY A 61 -5.99 -17.17 14.12
CA GLY A 61 -6.35 -16.94 15.53
C GLY A 61 -7.35 -17.99 16.03
N PRO A 62 -8.64 -17.94 15.64
CA PRO A 62 -9.65 -18.92 16.05
C PRO A 62 -9.60 -20.22 15.23
N HIS A 63 -9.00 -20.19 14.04
CA HIS A 63 -8.90 -21.32 13.12
C HIS A 63 -7.47 -21.56 12.66
N LEU A 64 -7.12 -22.84 12.51
CA LEU A 64 -5.95 -23.33 11.80
C LEU A 64 -6.45 -23.92 10.48
N PHE A 65 -5.92 -23.48 9.35
CA PHE A 65 -6.18 -24.06 8.04
C PHE A 65 -4.99 -24.94 7.64
N GLY A 66 -5.25 -25.95 6.82
CA GLY A 66 -4.20 -26.76 6.24
C GLY A 66 -4.65 -27.48 4.98
N ILE A 67 -3.68 -28.05 4.27
CA ILE A 67 -3.89 -28.80 3.03
C ILE A 67 -3.63 -30.29 3.23
N ASP A 68 -4.45 -31.10 2.56
CA ASP A 68 -4.29 -32.54 2.42
C ASP A 68 -4.07 -32.87 0.93
N PRO A 69 -2.81 -33.04 0.49
CA PRO A 69 -2.50 -33.26 -0.92
C PRO A 69 -2.82 -34.67 -1.42
N ALA A 70 -3.12 -35.62 -0.51
CA ALA A 70 -3.55 -36.96 -0.90
C ALA A 70 -5.01 -36.94 -1.36
N THR A 71 -5.87 -36.23 -0.62
CA THR A 71 -7.29 -36.08 -0.99
C THR A 71 -7.56 -34.90 -1.92
N GLY A 72 -6.65 -33.92 -2.01
CA GLY A 72 -6.89 -32.63 -2.67
C GLY A 72 -7.78 -31.70 -1.84
N SER A 73 -7.72 -31.82 -0.51
CA SER A 73 -8.61 -31.09 0.39
C SER A 73 -7.93 -29.91 1.08
N VAL A 74 -8.71 -28.85 1.32
CA VAL A 74 -8.38 -27.84 2.32
C VAL A 74 -9.26 -28.08 3.53
N PHE A 75 -8.65 -28.23 4.69
CA PHE A 75 -9.33 -28.41 5.96
C PHE A 75 -9.15 -27.19 6.87
N ARG A 76 -10.07 -27.07 7.82
CA ARG A 76 -10.05 -26.06 8.88
C ARG A 76 -10.26 -26.75 10.21
N VAL A 77 -9.31 -26.60 11.13
CA VAL A 77 -9.45 -26.97 12.53
C VAL A 77 -9.92 -25.73 13.31
N THR A 78 -11.08 -25.82 13.96
CA THR A 78 -11.53 -24.79 14.90
C THR A 78 -10.87 -25.05 16.24
N LEU A 79 -10.03 -24.12 16.70
CA LEU A 79 -9.21 -24.34 17.89
C LEU A 79 -10.04 -24.40 19.18
N ALA A 80 -11.19 -23.71 19.20
CA ALA A 80 -12.22 -23.91 20.21
C ALA A 80 -12.95 -25.24 19.94
N GLY A 81 -12.66 -26.27 20.73
CA GLY A 81 -13.28 -27.60 20.59
C GLY A 81 -12.57 -28.56 19.64
N ALA A 82 -11.43 -28.17 19.04
CA ALA A 82 -10.57 -29.04 18.24
C ALA A 82 -11.27 -29.70 17.01
N THR A 83 -12.33 -29.09 16.49
CA THR A 83 -13.16 -29.68 15.43
C THR A 83 -12.53 -29.49 14.05
N VAL A 84 -12.26 -30.60 13.35
CA VAL A 84 -11.83 -30.62 11.94
C VAL A 84 -13.03 -30.47 11.02
N THR A 85 -12.89 -29.70 9.94
CA THR A 85 -13.89 -29.57 8.88
C THR A 85 -13.20 -29.42 7.53
N THR A 86 -13.48 -30.31 6.58
CA THR A 86 -13.09 -30.10 5.18
C THR A 86 -13.94 -28.97 4.60
N ILE A 87 -13.28 -27.91 4.09
CA ILE A 87 -13.94 -26.72 3.52
C ILE A 87 -13.84 -26.67 1.99
N SER A 88 -12.92 -27.43 1.41
CA SER A 88 -12.77 -27.60 -0.04
C SER A 88 -12.20 -29.00 -0.32
N THR A 89 -12.62 -29.60 -1.43
CA THR A 89 -11.96 -30.74 -2.05
C THR A 89 -11.98 -30.52 -3.56
N GLN A 90 -10.80 -30.46 -4.18
CA GLN A 90 -10.62 -30.19 -5.60
C GLN A 90 -9.51 -31.11 -6.13
N ASP A 91 -9.73 -31.75 -7.28
CA ASP A 91 -8.73 -32.66 -7.85
C ASP A 91 -7.43 -31.93 -8.20
N ASP A 92 -7.51 -30.67 -8.62
CA ASP A 92 -6.36 -29.82 -8.94
C ASP A 92 -5.48 -29.49 -7.71
N LEU A 93 -6.00 -29.64 -6.49
CA LEU A 93 -5.23 -29.47 -5.25
C LEU A 93 -4.48 -30.74 -4.82
N LYS A 94 -4.59 -31.85 -5.57
CA LYS A 94 -3.73 -33.01 -5.40
C LYS A 94 -2.34 -32.61 -5.90
N ASN A 95 -1.35 -32.65 -5.01
CA ASN A 95 -0.04 -31.98 -5.15
C ASN A 95 0.00 -30.46 -4.82
N ALA A 96 -0.91 -29.95 -3.97
CA ALA A 96 -0.65 -28.74 -3.21
C ALA A 96 0.46 -28.97 -2.16
N TYR A 97 1.36 -28.00 -1.93
CA TYR A 97 2.42 -28.11 -0.90
C TYR A 97 2.61 -26.84 -0.05
N GLY A 98 2.21 -25.66 -0.54
CA GLY A 98 2.27 -24.41 0.23
C GLY A 98 0.88 -23.85 0.52
N LEU A 99 0.76 -23.18 1.67
CA LEU A 99 -0.46 -22.48 2.10
C LEU A 99 -0.09 -21.15 2.77
N ALA A 100 -0.64 -20.04 2.29
CA ALA A 100 -0.43 -18.71 2.84
C ALA A 100 -1.76 -17.98 3.09
N LEU A 101 -1.76 -17.00 4.00
CA LEU A 101 -2.92 -16.17 4.32
C LEU A 101 -2.77 -14.75 3.76
N GLY A 102 -3.78 -14.27 3.05
CA GLY A 102 -3.88 -12.90 2.53
C GLY A 102 -4.32 -11.86 3.56
N LEU A 103 -4.09 -10.58 3.26
CA LEU A 103 -4.57 -9.44 4.07
C LEU A 103 -6.11 -9.36 4.14
N ASP A 104 -6.79 -9.98 3.18
CA ASP A 104 -8.25 -10.11 3.06
C ASP A 104 -8.79 -11.43 3.64
N ALA A 105 -7.94 -12.21 4.32
CA ALA A 105 -8.21 -13.55 4.82
C ALA A 105 -8.57 -14.59 3.73
N SER A 106 -8.24 -14.32 2.46
CA SER A 106 -8.14 -15.38 1.45
C SER A 106 -6.97 -16.32 1.76
N LEU A 107 -7.12 -17.58 1.39
CA LEU A 107 -6.07 -18.59 1.43
C LEU A 107 -5.42 -18.67 0.05
N PHE A 108 -4.09 -18.68 0.01
CA PHE A 108 -3.35 -18.89 -1.22
C PHE A 108 -2.65 -20.25 -1.18
N VAL A 109 -2.89 -21.08 -2.20
CA VAL A 109 -2.41 -22.46 -2.26
C VAL A 109 -1.40 -22.59 -3.39
N SER A 110 -0.26 -23.21 -3.10
CA SER A 110 0.80 -23.47 -4.07
C SER A 110 0.74 -24.92 -4.55
N VAL A 111 0.57 -25.11 -5.86
CA VAL A 111 0.24 -26.39 -6.52
C VAL A 111 1.35 -26.78 -7.49
N LYS A 112 1.97 -27.96 -7.31
CA LYS A 112 2.95 -28.50 -8.27
C LYS A 112 2.26 -28.89 -9.57
N ALA A 113 2.98 -28.83 -10.69
CA ALA A 113 2.51 -29.44 -11.93
C ALA A 113 2.33 -30.96 -11.75
N GLN A 114 1.27 -31.53 -12.32
CA GLN A 114 1.00 -32.97 -12.28
C GLN A 114 0.85 -33.53 -13.70
N SER A 115 1.57 -34.61 -14.00
CA SER A 115 1.34 -35.43 -15.18
C SER A 115 0.36 -36.57 -14.86
N SER A 116 -0.66 -36.75 -15.71
CA SER A 116 -1.63 -37.83 -15.57
C SER A 116 -0.95 -39.20 -15.74
N GLY A 117 -0.78 -39.95 -14.65
CA GLY A 117 0.02 -41.19 -14.59
C GLY A 117 -0.45 -42.41 -15.40
N GLU A 118 -1.46 -42.30 -16.27
CA GLU A 118 -1.81 -43.37 -17.21
C GLU A 118 -0.82 -43.38 -18.39
N ASN A 119 0.22 -44.20 -18.31
CA ASN A 119 1.17 -44.44 -19.40
C ASN A 119 0.55 -45.37 -20.47
N ARG A 120 -0.56 -44.95 -21.08
CA ARG A 120 -1.27 -45.65 -22.16
C ARG A 120 -0.82 -45.12 -23.53
N PRO A 121 -0.26 -45.97 -24.42
CA PRO A 121 0.13 -45.55 -25.76
C PRO A 121 -1.05 -44.95 -26.55
N GLY A 122 -0.93 -43.69 -26.95
CA GLY A 122 -1.91 -43.00 -27.81
C GLY A 122 -2.90 -42.07 -27.09
N VAL A 123 -2.90 -41.99 -25.76
CA VAL A 123 -3.66 -40.98 -25.01
C VAL A 123 -2.80 -39.73 -24.83
N ARG A 124 -3.33 -38.53 -25.13
CA ARG A 124 -2.66 -37.28 -24.73
C ARG A 124 -2.73 -37.18 -23.21
N GLN A 125 -1.57 -37.08 -22.56
CA GLN A 125 -1.51 -36.81 -21.12
C GLN A 125 -2.15 -35.45 -20.84
N SER A 126 -2.97 -35.39 -19.80
CA SER A 126 -3.47 -34.13 -19.27
C SER A 126 -2.48 -33.67 -18.22
N GLU A 127 -1.68 -32.67 -18.55
CA GLU A 127 -0.79 -32.01 -17.59
C GLU A 127 -1.56 -30.86 -16.93
N THR A 128 -1.75 -30.92 -15.61
CA THR A 128 -2.15 -29.72 -14.87
C THR A 128 -0.89 -28.89 -14.62
N PRO A 129 -0.84 -27.62 -15.07
CA PRO A 129 0.32 -26.76 -14.87
C PRO A 129 0.47 -26.36 -13.40
N ALA A 130 1.71 -26.10 -12.96
CA ALA A 130 1.98 -25.53 -11.65
C ALA A 130 1.20 -24.20 -11.46
N ALA A 131 0.65 -23.96 -10.28
CA ALA A 131 -0.25 -22.83 -10.05
C ALA A 131 -0.14 -22.24 -8.65
N ILE A 132 -0.58 -20.98 -8.53
CA ILE A 132 -0.94 -20.33 -7.27
C ILE A 132 -2.44 -20.04 -7.33
N GLU A 133 -3.23 -20.68 -6.48
CA GLU A 133 -4.68 -20.49 -6.40
C GLU A 133 -5.07 -19.61 -5.22
N GLN A 134 -6.11 -18.80 -5.39
CA GLN A 134 -6.73 -18.03 -4.32
C GLN A 134 -8.09 -18.64 -3.98
N LEU A 135 -8.23 -19.13 -2.74
CA LEU A 135 -9.48 -19.55 -2.15
C LEU A 135 -9.96 -18.49 -1.15
N SER A 136 -11.27 -18.36 -0.98
CA SER A 136 -11.83 -17.64 0.17
C SER A 136 -11.57 -18.42 1.48
N GLY A 137 -11.69 -17.76 2.64
CA GLY A 137 -11.66 -18.44 3.95
C GLY A 137 -12.78 -19.48 4.17
N ALA A 138 -13.71 -19.63 3.22
CA ALA A 138 -14.72 -20.69 3.17
C ALA A 138 -14.33 -21.86 2.24
N GLY A 139 -13.13 -21.85 1.63
CA GLY A 139 -12.64 -22.89 0.72
C GLY A 139 -13.03 -22.72 -0.75
N ILE A 140 -13.92 -21.77 -1.08
CA ILE A 140 -14.39 -21.52 -2.45
C ILE A 140 -13.27 -20.87 -3.28
N LEU A 141 -12.92 -21.46 -4.43
CA LEU A 141 -11.98 -20.90 -5.41
C LEU A 141 -12.47 -19.53 -5.91
N GLN A 142 -11.62 -18.51 -5.76
CA GLN A 142 -11.87 -17.14 -6.19
C GLN A 142 -11.14 -16.81 -7.49
N SER A 143 -9.87 -17.22 -7.62
CA SER A 143 -9.09 -17.05 -8.84
C SER A 143 -7.89 -17.99 -8.91
N ILE A 144 -7.40 -18.24 -10.12
CA ILE A 144 -6.04 -18.74 -10.36
C ILE A 144 -5.16 -17.50 -10.54
N VAL A 145 -4.21 -17.29 -9.62
CA VAL A 145 -3.41 -16.07 -9.53
C VAL A 145 -2.28 -16.09 -10.57
N VAL A 146 -1.59 -17.23 -10.67
CA VAL A 146 -0.52 -17.52 -11.62
C VAL A 146 -0.65 -18.98 -12.03
N THR A 147 -0.36 -19.31 -13.30
CA THR A 147 -0.32 -20.69 -13.78
C THR A 147 0.75 -20.89 -14.84
N GLY A 148 1.42 -22.04 -14.80
CA GLY A 148 2.52 -22.41 -15.69
C GLY A 148 3.77 -21.56 -15.49
N SER A 149 4.56 -21.45 -16.56
CA SER A 149 5.82 -20.72 -16.58
C SER A 149 5.67 -19.28 -16.05
N PRO A 150 6.54 -18.82 -15.13
CA PRO A 150 7.85 -19.39 -14.79
C PRO A 150 7.84 -20.35 -13.58
N LEU A 151 6.68 -20.73 -13.04
CA LEU A 151 6.60 -21.72 -11.97
C LEU A 151 7.01 -23.10 -12.49
N VAL A 152 7.83 -23.82 -11.71
CA VAL A 152 8.22 -25.20 -11.98
C VAL A 152 7.71 -26.09 -10.86
N GLU A 153 8.09 -25.78 -9.62
CA GLU A 153 7.77 -26.58 -8.44
C GLU A 153 7.43 -25.67 -7.25
N PRO A 154 6.29 -24.96 -7.24
CA PRO A 154 5.93 -24.03 -6.16
C PRO A 154 5.59 -24.77 -4.85
N MET A 155 6.42 -24.58 -3.83
CA MET A 155 6.37 -25.20 -2.51
C MET A 155 5.70 -24.25 -1.50
N GLY A 156 6.27 -24.08 -0.29
CA GLY A 156 5.81 -23.15 0.72
C GLY A 156 5.75 -21.70 0.24
N ALA A 157 4.85 -20.94 0.86
CA ALA A 157 4.61 -19.55 0.52
C ALA A 157 4.27 -18.73 1.76
N ALA A 158 4.68 -17.47 1.79
CA ALA A 158 4.39 -16.53 2.87
C ALA A 158 4.01 -15.16 2.31
N LEU A 159 3.07 -14.49 2.97
CA LEU A 159 2.73 -13.10 2.64
C LEU A 159 3.84 -12.16 3.12
N ALA A 160 4.39 -11.36 2.22
CA ALA A 160 5.39 -10.34 2.53
C ALA A 160 4.83 -9.27 3.49
N PRO A 161 5.52 -8.96 4.61
CA PRO A 161 5.15 -7.90 5.52
C PRO A 161 4.91 -6.55 4.85
N LYS A 162 4.05 -5.72 5.45
CA LYS A 162 3.61 -4.43 4.90
C LYS A 162 4.77 -3.45 4.61
N TYR A 163 5.94 -3.65 5.21
CA TYR A 163 7.12 -2.79 5.05
C TYR A 163 8.28 -3.48 4.32
N PHE A 164 8.04 -4.62 3.67
CA PHE A 164 9.05 -5.38 2.92
C PHE A 164 9.38 -4.76 1.54
N GLY A 165 9.65 -3.44 1.53
CA GLY A 165 10.00 -2.65 0.35
C GLY A 165 9.00 -2.80 -0.80
N ILE A 166 9.53 -2.92 -2.03
CA ILE A 166 8.69 -3.11 -3.24
C ILE A 166 7.88 -4.41 -3.24
N PHE A 167 8.21 -5.37 -2.36
CA PHE A 167 7.56 -6.66 -2.25
C PHE A 167 6.44 -6.69 -1.19
N ALA A 168 6.19 -5.59 -0.47
CA ALA A 168 5.16 -5.51 0.55
C ALA A 168 3.77 -5.97 0.06
N GLY A 169 3.13 -6.87 0.81
CA GLY A 169 1.80 -7.41 0.48
C GLY A 169 1.76 -8.33 -0.76
N GLN A 170 2.91 -8.72 -1.31
CA GLN A 170 3.04 -9.78 -2.32
C GLN A 170 3.17 -11.14 -1.62
N LEU A 171 2.82 -12.23 -2.30
CA LEU A 171 3.17 -13.57 -1.85
C LEU A 171 4.60 -13.87 -2.27
N ILE A 172 5.43 -14.28 -1.33
CA ILE A 172 6.75 -14.85 -1.60
C ILE A 172 6.58 -16.37 -1.62
N VAL A 173 7.00 -17.00 -2.70
CA VAL A 173 6.80 -18.44 -2.98
C VAL A 173 8.17 -19.08 -3.18
N ALA A 174 8.47 -20.15 -2.44
CA ALA A 174 9.58 -21.03 -2.76
C ALA A 174 9.25 -21.88 -3.99
N ASP A 175 10.19 -21.99 -4.92
CA ASP A 175 10.10 -22.90 -6.06
C ASP A 175 11.27 -23.89 -6.01
N GLY A 176 10.95 -25.17 -5.87
CA GLY A 176 11.89 -26.29 -5.71
C GLY A 176 12.93 -26.38 -6.82
N SER A 177 12.73 -25.71 -7.96
CA SER A 177 13.75 -25.48 -8.99
C SER A 177 14.94 -24.60 -8.57
N GLY A 178 14.97 -24.09 -7.33
CA GLY A 178 16.04 -23.22 -6.81
C GLY A 178 15.75 -21.73 -6.95
N THR A 179 14.46 -21.35 -6.97
CA THR A 179 14.04 -19.96 -7.21
C THR A 179 13.07 -19.49 -6.12
N ILE A 180 13.06 -18.19 -5.83
CA ILE A 180 11.98 -17.55 -5.07
C ILE A 180 11.23 -16.60 -5.99
N TRP A 181 9.90 -16.69 -5.98
CA TRP A 181 9.02 -15.83 -6.75
C TRP A 181 8.27 -14.85 -5.86
N ALA A 182 8.14 -13.61 -6.32
CA ALA A 182 7.24 -12.61 -5.76
C ALA A 182 5.99 -12.49 -6.66
N VAL A 183 4.84 -12.88 -6.12
CA VAL A 183 3.55 -12.93 -6.80
C VAL A 183 2.65 -11.83 -6.26
N GLN A 184 2.12 -11.00 -7.16
CA GLN A 184 1.22 -9.89 -6.88
C GLN A 184 -0.23 -10.33 -7.09
N PRO A 185 -1.01 -10.65 -6.02
CA PRO A 185 -2.25 -11.40 -6.21
C PRO A 185 -3.31 -10.62 -6.97
N LYS A 186 -3.44 -9.32 -6.67
CA LYS A 186 -4.43 -8.42 -7.31
C LYS A 186 -4.07 -8.07 -8.75
N GLN A 187 -2.81 -8.25 -9.15
CA GLN A 187 -2.29 -7.91 -10.47
C GLN A 187 -2.09 -9.17 -11.34
N HIS A 188 -2.31 -10.37 -10.82
CA HIS A 188 -2.02 -11.65 -11.47
C HIS A 188 -0.60 -11.70 -12.07
N ARG A 189 0.38 -11.10 -11.38
CA ARG A 189 1.73 -10.88 -11.89
C ARG A 189 2.78 -11.56 -11.02
N ILE A 190 3.64 -12.34 -11.66
CA ILE A 190 4.81 -12.97 -11.04
C ILE A 190 6.09 -12.25 -11.44
N SER A 191 7.05 -12.18 -10.52
CA SER A 191 8.37 -11.56 -10.72
C SER A 191 9.43 -12.27 -9.86
N LEU A 192 10.68 -12.27 -10.32
CA LEU A 192 11.78 -12.90 -9.60
C LEU A 192 12.07 -12.15 -8.29
N PHE A 193 12.21 -12.88 -7.17
CA PHE A 193 12.62 -12.29 -5.91
C PHE A 193 14.16 -12.22 -5.83
N GLY A 194 14.71 -11.06 -6.18
CA GLY A 194 16.16 -10.83 -6.19
C GLY A 194 16.89 -11.64 -7.26
N THR A 195 18.10 -12.11 -6.95
CA THR A 195 18.82 -13.13 -7.73
C THR A 195 18.99 -14.37 -6.86
N SER A 196 18.35 -15.50 -7.21
CA SER A 196 18.29 -16.71 -6.37
C SER A 196 19.59 -17.54 -6.32
N LYS A 197 20.75 -16.91 -6.50
CA LYS A 197 22.04 -17.59 -6.64
C LYS A 197 22.54 -18.09 -5.29
N GLY A 198 22.31 -19.37 -5.00
CA GLY A 198 22.70 -20.04 -3.75
C GLY A 198 21.61 -20.90 -3.12
N LEU A 199 20.40 -20.89 -3.70
CA LEU A 199 19.36 -21.88 -3.39
C LEU A 199 19.59 -23.16 -4.20
N GLY A 200 19.18 -24.29 -3.65
CA GLY A 200 19.29 -25.61 -4.27
C GLY A 200 17.94 -26.29 -4.43
N HIS A 201 17.14 -26.36 -3.35
CA HIS A 201 15.79 -26.92 -3.37
C HIS A 201 14.98 -26.30 -2.21
N PRO A 202 14.46 -25.07 -2.37
CA PRO A 202 13.71 -24.39 -1.32
C PRO A 202 12.33 -25.03 -1.16
N ILE A 203 12.01 -25.46 0.06
CA ILE A 203 10.76 -26.13 0.44
C ILE A 203 9.79 -25.16 1.10
N ASP A 204 10.28 -24.28 1.99
CA ASP A 204 9.39 -23.43 2.79
C ASP A 204 10.01 -22.05 3.03
N VAL A 205 9.16 -21.05 3.26
CA VAL A 205 9.54 -19.65 3.45
C VAL A 205 8.79 -19.01 4.60
N THR A 206 9.49 -18.18 5.36
CA THR A 206 8.90 -17.42 6.46
C THR A 206 9.63 -16.10 6.67
N PHE A 207 9.09 -15.25 7.54
CA PHE A 207 9.70 -13.97 7.87
C PHE A 207 10.15 -13.96 9.33
N ASP A 208 11.38 -13.49 9.56
CA ASP A 208 11.86 -13.22 10.91
C ASP A 208 11.21 -11.96 11.50
N VAL A 209 11.47 -11.70 12.79
CA VAL A 209 10.91 -10.54 13.51
C VAL A 209 11.43 -9.18 13.04
N ASN A 210 12.37 -9.15 12.09
CA ASN A 210 12.92 -7.96 11.45
C ASN A 210 12.49 -7.89 9.97
N ASP A 211 11.37 -8.55 9.60
CA ASP A 211 10.86 -8.71 8.23
C ASP A 211 11.89 -9.30 7.24
N THR A 212 12.90 -10.03 7.71
CA THR A 212 13.86 -10.73 6.83
C THR A 212 13.28 -12.05 6.33
N LEU A 213 13.35 -12.31 5.02
CA LEU A 213 12.98 -13.59 4.44
C LEU A 213 13.98 -14.69 4.86
N LEU A 214 13.43 -15.75 5.44
CA LEU A 214 14.10 -17.01 5.74
C LEU A 214 13.55 -18.10 4.83
N VAL A 215 14.43 -19.00 4.41
CA VAL A 215 14.11 -20.11 3.49
C VAL A 215 14.61 -21.41 4.10
N ALA A 216 13.74 -22.40 4.20
CA ALA A 216 14.10 -23.79 4.42
C ALA A 216 14.48 -24.42 3.06
N ASP A 217 15.76 -24.67 2.86
CA ASP A 217 16.31 -25.26 1.63
C ASP A 217 16.81 -26.68 1.91
N ALA A 218 16.23 -27.67 1.24
CA ALA A 218 16.52 -29.08 1.47
C ALA A 218 17.96 -29.46 1.11
N ALA A 219 18.64 -28.71 0.25
CA ALA A 219 20.03 -28.95 -0.13
C ALA A 219 21.04 -28.20 0.77
N ASN A 220 20.64 -27.08 1.38
CA ASN A 220 21.57 -26.15 2.02
C ASN A 220 21.29 -25.87 3.51
N GLY A 221 20.10 -26.21 4.03
CA GLY A 221 19.65 -25.91 5.40
C GLY A 221 18.78 -24.65 5.48
N ILE A 222 18.84 -23.93 6.60
CA ILE A 222 18.16 -22.64 6.75
C ILE A 222 19.03 -21.52 6.20
N LEU A 223 18.46 -20.77 5.26
CA LEU A 223 19.08 -19.65 4.58
C LEU A 223 18.32 -18.35 4.87
N ARG A 224 19.05 -17.24 4.91
CA ARG A 224 18.54 -15.88 4.89
C ARG A 224 18.71 -15.34 3.48
N VAL A 225 17.65 -14.76 2.91
CA VAL A 225 17.68 -14.17 1.57
C VAL A 225 17.24 -12.71 1.64
N LEU A 226 18.10 -11.79 1.18
CA LEU A 226 17.75 -10.37 1.09
C LEU A 226 16.99 -10.07 -0.21
N PRO A 227 16.17 -8.99 -0.25
CA PRO A 227 15.51 -8.54 -1.49
C PRO A 227 16.47 -8.25 -2.67
N THR A 228 17.77 -8.08 -2.39
CA THR A 228 18.84 -7.94 -3.39
C THR A 228 19.22 -9.26 -4.09
N GLY A 229 18.81 -10.42 -3.54
CA GLY A 229 19.29 -11.74 -3.92
C GLY A 229 20.49 -12.26 -3.12
N GLU A 230 20.98 -11.50 -2.14
CA GLU A 230 22.07 -11.98 -1.29
C GLU A 230 21.57 -13.13 -0.39
N VAL A 231 22.17 -14.31 -0.54
CA VAL A 231 21.88 -15.52 0.24
C VAL A 231 22.99 -15.73 1.27
N SER A 232 22.61 -15.95 2.53
CA SER A 232 23.53 -16.28 3.63
C SER A 232 22.99 -17.47 4.44
N SER A 233 23.87 -18.33 4.98
CA SER A 233 23.43 -19.48 5.77
C SER A 233 23.23 -19.10 7.24
N ILE A 234 22.12 -19.57 7.82
CA ILE A 234 21.82 -19.49 9.26
C ILE A 234 22.21 -20.82 9.94
N ALA A 235 21.79 -21.95 9.35
CA ALA A 235 22.17 -23.28 9.83
C ALA A 235 22.22 -24.26 8.65
N ASN A 236 23.30 -25.02 8.52
CA ASN A 236 23.45 -26.03 7.46
C ASN A 236 22.84 -27.39 7.88
N LEU A 237 22.76 -28.33 6.92
CA LEU A 237 22.21 -29.67 7.16
C LEU A 237 22.89 -30.44 8.30
N SER A 238 24.20 -30.28 8.49
CA SER A 238 24.95 -30.93 9.59
C SER A 238 24.58 -30.37 10.97
N ASN A 239 24.29 -29.07 11.07
CA ASN A 239 23.86 -28.43 12.31
C ASN A 239 22.42 -28.84 12.67
N LEU A 240 21.56 -29.00 11.67
CA LEU A 240 20.17 -29.44 11.83
C LEU A 240 20.08 -30.93 12.14
N GLY A 241 20.95 -31.75 11.55
CA GLY A 241 20.91 -33.21 11.64
C GLY A 241 19.73 -33.83 10.89
N GLY A 242 19.36 -33.23 9.74
CA GLY A 242 18.25 -33.62 8.88
C GLY A 242 17.97 -32.56 7.81
N THR A 243 17.22 -32.93 6.78
CA THR A 243 16.71 -32.07 5.70
C THR A 243 15.56 -31.21 6.23
N PRO A 244 15.60 -29.87 6.10
CA PRO A 244 14.48 -29.02 6.54
C PRO A 244 13.29 -29.13 5.58
N VAL A 245 12.08 -29.26 6.12
CA VAL A 245 10.81 -29.38 5.36
C VAL A 245 9.79 -28.29 5.68
N ALA A 246 9.90 -27.63 6.84
CA ALA A 246 9.14 -26.44 7.18
C ALA A 246 9.88 -25.58 8.20
N VAL A 247 9.61 -24.28 8.24
CA VAL A 247 10.25 -23.34 9.17
C VAL A 247 9.26 -22.30 9.73
N ALA A 248 9.16 -22.22 11.05
CA ALA A 248 8.34 -21.24 11.75
C ALA A 248 9.17 -20.39 12.72
N VAL A 249 8.88 -19.09 12.80
CA VAL A 249 9.54 -18.15 13.72
C VAL A 249 8.64 -17.86 14.91
N HIS A 250 9.15 -18.05 16.12
CA HIS A 250 8.44 -17.57 17.30
C HIS A 250 8.54 -16.04 17.37
N LYS A 251 7.46 -15.34 17.02
CA LYS A 251 7.45 -13.88 16.72
C LYS A 251 7.94 -12.95 17.84
N CYS A 252 8.14 -13.43 19.06
CA CYS A 252 8.60 -12.60 20.18
C CYS A 252 9.97 -12.93 20.77
N THR A 253 10.52 -14.13 20.53
CA THR A 253 11.95 -14.39 20.79
C THR A 253 12.78 -14.34 19.50
N GLY A 254 12.13 -14.49 18.35
CA GLY A 254 12.77 -14.67 17.05
C GLY A 254 13.47 -16.02 16.89
N ASP A 255 13.30 -16.94 17.84
CA ASP A 255 13.80 -18.31 17.73
C ASP A 255 13.15 -19.03 16.55
N LEU A 256 13.95 -19.83 15.84
CA LEU A 256 13.49 -20.59 14.68
C LEU A 256 13.15 -22.02 15.11
N TYR A 257 12.05 -22.54 14.60
CA TYR A 257 11.62 -23.92 14.76
C TYR A 257 11.56 -24.52 13.37
N VAL A 258 12.31 -25.60 13.17
CA VAL A 258 12.51 -26.22 11.85
C VAL A 258 12.08 -27.67 11.93
N ALA A 259 11.12 -28.06 11.10
CA ALA A 259 10.78 -29.45 10.88
C ALA A 259 11.89 -30.07 10.04
N VAL A 260 12.49 -31.15 10.54
CA VAL A 260 13.60 -31.85 9.89
C VAL A 260 13.32 -33.34 9.75
N GLU A 261 13.66 -33.88 8.59
CA GLU A 261 13.56 -35.31 8.30
C GLU A 261 14.91 -35.92 7.91
N SER A 262 15.05 -37.21 8.19
CA SER A 262 16.10 -38.07 7.67
C SER A 262 15.63 -39.53 7.78
N PRO A 263 16.32 -40.50 7.17
CA PRO A 263 15.95 -41.91 7.27
C PRO A 263 15.85 -42.46 8.71
N THR A 264 16.45 -41.79 9.69
CA THR A 264 16.50 -42.23 11.10
C THR A 264 15.92 -41.22 12.10
N ARG A 265 15.45 -40.04 11.64
CA ARG A 265 15.03 -38.97 12.55
C ARG A 265 13.98 -38.06 11.92
N GLN A 266 12.80 -38.03 12.54
CA GLN A 266 11.71 -37.10 12.30
C GLN A 266 11.60 -36.22 13.55
N ALA A 267 11.87 -34.92 13.41
CA ALA A 267 11.99 -34.02 14.56
C ALA A 267 11.64 -32.57 14.20
N VAL A 268 11.32 -31.77 15.22
CA VAL A 268 11.43 -30.32 15.17
C VAL A 268 12.68 -29.92 15.94
N VAL A 269 13.55 -29.13 15.34
CA VAL A 269 14.71 -28.51 16.02
C VAL A 269 14.44 -27.05 16.31
N LYS A 270 14.91 -26.58 17.48
CA LYS A 270 14.98 -25.15 17.81
C LYS A 270 16.37 -24.62 17.49
N ILE A 271 16.43 -23.49 16.79
CA ILE A 271 17.61 -22.63 16.66
C ILE A 271 17.38 -21.40 17.54
N ASP A 272 18.21 -21.21 18.56
CA ASP A 272 18.15 -20.05 19.45
C ASP A 272 18.66 -18.80 18.74
N LYS A 273 17.86 -17.73 18.64
CA LYS A 273 18.23 -16.54 17.84
C LYS A 273 19.50 -15.85 18.35
N ARG A 274 19.73 -15.83 19.66
CA ARG A 274 20.81 -15.07 20.30
C ARG A 274 22.13 -15.81 20.27
N THR A 275 22.10 -17.13 20.45
CA THR A 275 23.28 -17.98 20.58
C THR A 275 23.58 -18.82 19.33
N GLN A 276 22.63 -18.89 18.38
CA GLN A 276 22.66 -19.77 17.21
C GLN A 276 22.81 -21.27 17.55
N ALA A 277 22.53 -21.65 18.81
CA ALA A 277 22.58 -23.02 19.26
C ALA A 277 21.38 -23.81 18.71
N VAL A 278 21.66 -24.98 18.12
CA VAL A 278 20.63 -25.92 17.63
C VAL A 278 20.37 -26.99 18.67
N SER A 279 19.09 -27.28 18.95
CA SER A 279 18.65 -28.28 19.91
C SER A 279 17.41 -29.03 19.40
N VAL A 280 17.18 -30.27 19.84
CA VAL A 280 15.98 -31.02 19.48
C VAL A 280 14.81 -30.51 20.30
N PHE A 281 13.81 -29.89 19.67
CA PHE A 281 12.61 -29.39 20.35
C PHE A 281 11.54 -30.46 20.54
N ALA A 282 11.26 -31.24 19.49
CA ALA A 282 10.31 -32.35 19.51
C ALA A 282 10.84 -33.50 18.64
N SER A 283 10.56 -34.76 18.99
CA SER A 283 11.00 -35.93 18.24
C SER A 283 10.14 -37.16 18.51
N GLY A 284 10.08 -38.10 17.55
CA GLY A 284 9.22 -39.29 17.65
C GLY A 284 7.91 -39.18 16.88
N PHE A 285 7.88 -38.32 15.86
CA PHE A 285 6.79 -38.28 14.87
C PHE A 285 6.81 -39.53 13.97
N GLY A 286 5.70 -39.83 13.30
CA GLY A 286 5.54 -41.09 12.57
C GLY A 286 6.45 -41.24 11.36
N ASN A 287 6.93 -42.45 11.08
CA ASN A 287 7.68 -42.75 9.87
C ASN A 287 6.98 -43.90 9.11
N LEU A 288 6.03 -43.56 8.23
CA LEU A 288 5.24 -44.51 7.46
C LEU A 288 5.83 -44.73 6.05
N GLY A 289 7.04 -45.31 6.01
CA GLY A 289 7.51 -46.05 4.84
C GLY A 289 7.55 -45.30 3.50
N GLY A 290 7.71 -43.97 3.52
CA GLY A 290 7.79 -43.14 2.32
C GLY A 290 7.07 -41.78 2.43
N THR A 291 6.20 -41.58 3.41
CA THR A 291 5.65 -40.24 3.73
C THR A 291 6.53 -39.51 4.74
N ALA A 292 6.70 -38.20 4.54
CA ALA A 292 7.43 -37.32 5.45
C ALA A 292 6.77 -37.32 6.83
N GLY A 293 7.56 -37.58 7.88
CA GLY A 293 7.02 -37.77 9.23
C GLY A 293 6.72 -36.49 10.01
N VAL A 294 7.13 -35.34 9.49
CA VAL A 294 6.78 -34.03 10.02
C VAL A 294 6.55 -33.13 8.81
N GLY A 295 5.44 -32.40 8.80
CA GLY A 295 5.07 -31.51 7.71
C GLY A 295 5.27 -30.05 8.10
N GLY A 296 4.21 -29.27 7.95
CA GLY A 296 4.18 -27.84 8.22
C GLY A 296 4.29 -27.48 9.70
N LEU A 297 4.85 -26.30 9.93
CA LEU A 297 4.93 -25.63 11.23
C LEU A 297 4.23 -24.28 11.14
N GLU A 298 3.43 -23.94 12.15
CA GLU A 298 2.79 -22.62 12.22
C GLU A 298 2.62 -22.20 13.68
N PHE A 299 2.92 -20.94 14.01
CA PHE A 299 2.66 -20.40 15.34
C PHE A 299 1.24 -19.82 15.42
N SER A 300 0.60 -19.90 16.59
CA SER A 300 -0.55 -19.04 16.86
C SER A 300 -0.14 -17.56 16.77
N PRO A 301 -1.03 -16.65 16.35
CA PRO A 301 -0.71 -15.22 16.26
C PRO A 301 -0.18 -14.60 17.57
N ASP A 302 -0.54 -15.17 18.72
CA ASP A 302 -0.07 -14.77 20.05
C ASP A 302 1.22 -15.50 20.53
N GLY A 303 1.88 -16.27 19.67
CA GLY A 303 3.10 -17.03 19.95
C GLY A 303 2.96 -18.20 20.93
N SER A 304 1.81 -18.34 21.60
CA SER A 304 1.63 -19.28 22.73
C SER A 304 1.64 -20.75 22.35
N ARG A 305 1.43 -21.06 21.06
CA ARG A 305 1.27 -22.42 20.53
C ARG A 305 2.03 -22.57 19.22
N LEU A 306 2.76 -23.66 19.09
CA LEU A 306 3.28 -24.13 17.81
C LEU A 306 2.43 -25.32 17.35
N PHE A 307 1.84 -25.21 16.17
CA PHE A 307 1.14 -26.29 15.49
C PHE A 307 2.13 -27.04 14.60
N ILE A 308 2.05 -28.37 14.62
CA ILE A 308 2.97 -29.27 13.92
C ILE A 308 2.10 -30.32 13.22
N SER A 309 2.16 -30.42 11.90
CA SER A 309 1.53 -31.55 11.21
C SER A 309 2.46 -32.76 11.17
N ASP A 310 1.85 -33.95 11.24
CA ASP A 310 2.52 -35.24 11.14
C ASP A 310 1.74 -36.11 10.14
N PRO A 311 2.14 -36.10 8.86
CA PRO A 311 1.59 -37.01 7.85
C PRO A 311 1.82 -38.48 8.18
N GLY A 312 2.91 -38.81 8.89
CA GLY A 312 3.25 -40.15 9.34
C GLY A 312 2.37 -40.69 10.48
N THR A 313 1.54 -39.87 11.12
CA THR A 313 0.52 -40.33 12.08
C THR A 313 -0.89 -39.82 11.80
N HIS A 314 -1.13 -39.16 10.67
CA HIS A 314 -2.44 -38.60 10.28
C HIS A 314 -2.99 -37.57 11.28
N ARG A 315 -2.08 -36.76 11.85
CA ARG A 315 -2.32 -35.89 13.01
C ARG A 315 -1.82 -34.46 12.82
N ILE A 316 -2.39 -33.58 13.65
CA ILE A 316 -1.81 -32.28 13.97
C ILE A 316 -1.62 -32.23 15.48
N TYR A 317 -0.40 -31.90 15.92
CA TYR A 317 -0.09 -31.65 17.32
C TYR A 317 -0.09 -30.14 17.62
N GLN A 318 -0.33 -29.80 18.87
CA GLN A 318 -0.04 -28.47 19.44
C GLN A 318 1.00 -28.61 20.53
N ALA A 319 2.07 -27.81 20.43
CA ALA A 319 3.04 -27.63 21.51
C ALA A 319 2.70 -26.34 22.28
N LEU A 320 2.70 -26.46 23.61
CA LEU A 320 2.42 -25.42 24.60
C LEU A 320 3.67 -25.19 25.46
N GLY A 321 3.68 -24.11 26.26
CA GLY A 321 4.81 -23.76 27.14
C GLY A 321 5.71 -22.67 26.56
N PHE A 322 5.43 -22.22 25.33
CA PHE A 322 5.93 -20.94 24.86
C PHE A 322 5.39 -19.83 25.77
N SER A 323 6.26 -18.89 26.15
CA SER A 323 5.78 -17.59 26.57
C SER A 323 4.89 -17.07 25.44
N ARG A 324 3.64 -16.69 25.77
CA ARG A 324 2.87 -15.80 24.90
C ARG A 324 3.81 -14.69 24.46
N CYS A 325 3.67 -14.25 23.22
CA CYS A 325 3.99 -12.89 22.87
C CYS A 325 3.29 -12.01 23.91
N ASN A 326 4.03 -11.54 24.93
CA ASN A 326 3.48 -10.75 26.01
C ASN A 326 3.32 -9.33 25.51
N ARG A 327 2.32 -9.23 24.63
CA ARG A 327 2.17 -8.21 23.62
C ARG A 327 0.68 -7.92 23.49
N ALA A 328 0.16 -7.57 24.66
CA ALA A 328 -0.44 -6.26 24.84
C ALA A 328 0.54 -5.13 24.45
N ILE A 329 1.00 -5.12 23.19
CA ILE A 329 1.81 -4.02 22.66
C ILE A 329 0.86 -2.86 22.55
N THR A 330 1.13 -1.72 23.17
CA THR A 330 0.69 -0.48 22.55
C THR A 330 1.56 -0.28 21.31
N ILE A 331 0.96 -0.03 20.14
CA ILE A 331 1.69 0.49 18.98
C ILE A 331 1.01 1.79 18.60
N LEU A 332 1.64 2.91 18.90
CA LEU A 332 1.18 4.19 18.41
C LEU A 332 1.70 4.44 16.99
N ARG A 333 0.82 4.95 16.13
CA ARG A 333 1.10 5.39 14.77
C ARG A 333 0.80 6.88 14.64
N PRO A 334 1.78 7.76 14.88
CA PRO A 334 1.70 9.16 14.50
C PRO A 334 1.83 9.32 12.98
N THR A 335 0.78 9.82 12.34
CA THR A 335 0.79 10.22 10.92
C THR A 335 0.55 11.72 10.83
N MET A 336 1.45 12.45 10.18
CA MET A 336 1.42 13.90 10.03
C MET A 336 1.08 14.30 8.60
N SER A 337 0.24 15.31 8.44
CA SER A 337 0.04 16.03 7.20
C SER A 337 0.21 17.53 7.43
N ALA A 338 0.50 18.26 6.35
CA ALA A 338 0.62 19.72 6.36
C ALA A 338 -0.19 20.33 5.22
N SER A 339 -0.81 21.48 5.48
CA SER A 339 -1.50 22.30 4.49
C SER A 339 -1.02 23.75 4.59
N VAL A 340 -1.09 24.49 3.48
CA VAL A 340 -0.79 25.92 3.44
C VAL A 340 -2.11 26.69 3.52
N ILE A 341 -2.17 27.70 4.40
CA ILE A 341 -3.39 28.47 4.60
C ILE A 341 -3.49 29.59 3.55
N GLY A 342 -4.58 29.60 2.80
CA GLY A 342 -4.93 30.66 1.84
C GLY A 342 -4.36 30.48 0.42
N THR A 343 -3.36 29.61 0.24
CA THR A 343 -2.76 29.31 -1.07
C THR A 343 -2.43 27.82 -1.20
N ASN A 344 -2.11 27.37 -2.42
CA ASN A 344 -1.68 25.99 -2.68
C ASN A 344 -0.14 25.83 -2.73
N MET A 345 0.63 26.86 -2.37
CA MET A 345 2.10 26.89 -2.45
C MET A 345 2.67 27.59 -1.22
N LEU A 346 3.64 26.98 -0.57
CA LEU A 346 4.30 27.58 0.60
C LEU A 346 5.21 28.74 0.13
N GLN A 347 4.79 29.95 0.42
CA GLN A 347 5.54 31.19 0.15
C GLN A 347 6.21 31.69 1.43
N PRO A 348 7.25 32.53 1.34
CA PRO A 348 7.75 33.32 2.46
C PRO A 348 6.59 34.08 3.15
N ASP A 349 6.65 34.20 4.48
CA ASP A 349 5.54 34.68 5.33
C ASP A 349 4.22 33.87 5.23
N GLY A 350 4.24 32.69 4.58
CA GLY A 350 3.11 31.76 4.56
C GLY A 350 2.84 31.09 5.91
N VAL A 351 1.58 30.72 6.16
CA VAL A 351 1.16 29.96 7.34
C VAL A 351 0.97 28.49 6.97
N ILE A 352 1.62 27.60 7.71
CA ILE A 352 1.47 26.14 7.59
C ILE A 352 0.57 25.66 8.73
N GLU A 353 -0.45 24.88 8.41
CA GLU A 353 -1.25 24.11 9.38
C GLU A 353 -0.80 22.64 9.36
N TYR A 354 -0.37 22.14 10.51
CA TYR A 354 -0.02 20.73 10.71
C TYR A 354 -1.18 20.00 11.37
N SER A 355 -1.43 18.77 10.92
CA SER A 355 -2.41 17.85 11.51
C SER A 355 -1.75 16.50 11.75
N VAL A 356 -1.66 16.10 13.03
CA VAL A 356 -1.09 14.81 13.44
C VAL A 356 -2.20 13.91 13.95
N SER A 357 -2.45 12.81 13.24
CA SER A 357 -3.31 11.71 13.66
C SER A 357 -2.46 10.68 14.40
N LEU A 358 -2.63 10.56 15.72
CA LEU A 358 -2.03 9.52 16.53
C LEU A 358 -3.06 8.38 16.70
N TYR A 359 -2.77 7.22 16.11
CA TYR A 359 -3.66 6.05 16.09
C TYR A 359 -3.05 4.88 16.86
N ASN A 360 -3.84 4.18 17.67
CA ASN A 360 -3.37 3.00 18.40
C ASN A 360 -3.71 1.71 17.62
N GLU A 361 -2.68 1.05 17.08
CA GLU A 361 -2.77 -0.26 16.41
C GLU A 361 -2.75 -1.44 17.40
N GLY A 362 -2.53 -1.17 18.70
CA GLY A 362 -2.30 -2.17 19.73
C GLY A 362 -3.29 -2.10 20.90
N ASN A 363 -2.81 -2.49 22.09
CA ASN A 363 -3.55 -2.45 23.34
C ASN A 363 -3.64 -1.03 23.93
N THR A 364 -4.52 -0.84 24.92
CA THR A 364 -4.72 0.45 25.61
C THR A 364 -3.41 1.05 26.08
N GLN A 365 -3.08 2.24 25.55
CA GLN A 365 -2.10 3.15 26.14
C GLN A 365 -2.78 3.86 27.32
N PRO A 366 -2.30 3.73 28.56
CA PRO A 366 -2.72 4.61 29.65
C PRO A 366 -2.11 6.01 29.49
N ASP A 367 -2.60 6.98 30.26
CA ASP A 367 -1.93 8.27 30.45
C ASP A 367 -0.76 8.03 31.41
N ASN A 368 0.46 7.91 30.87
CA ASN A 368 1.64 7.46 31.62
C ASN A 368 2.51 8.65 32.06
N PRO A 369 3.49 8.45 32.97
CA PRO A 369 4.41 9.52 33.33
C PRO A 369 5.30 9.95 32.14
N GLY A 370 4.96 11.09 31.52
CA GLY A 370 5.68 11.65 30.37
C GLY A 370 4.72 12.25 29.35
N ASN A 371 5.22 12.56 28.15
CA ASN A 371 4.38 12.96 27.03
C ASN A 371 4.23 11.76 26.07
N GLU A 372 3.01 11.33 25.73
CA GLU A 372 2.78 10.31 24.68
C GLU A 372 3.06 10.83 23.27
N LEU A 373 3.12 12.15 23.05
CA LEU A 373 3.43 12.74 21.75
C LEU A 373 4.18 14.08 21.92
N GLU A 374 5.31 14.22 21.25
CA GLU A 374 6.07 15.48 21.12
C GLU A 374 6.30 15.83 19.64
N ILE A 375 6.07 17.09 19.27
CA ILE A 375 6.25 17.59 17.90
C ILE A 375 7.04 18.90 17.96
N PRO A 376 8.35 18.89 17.66
CA PRO A 376 9.15 20.10 17.53
C PRO A 376 8.53 21.12 16.56
N VAL A 377 8.69 22.41 16.85
CA VAL A 377 8.38 23.45 15.87
C VAL A 377 9.45 23.41 14.78
N PRO A 378 9.09 23.34 13.48
CA PRO A 378 10.06 23.25 12.39
C PRO A 378 11.05 24.42 12.37
N ALA A 379 12.28 24.13 11.94
CA ALA A 379 13.27 25.17 11.68
C ALA A 379 12.75 26.21 10.68
N HIS A 380 13.14 27.47 10.86
CA HIS A 380 12.66 28.62 10.08
C HIS A 380 11.14 28.87 10.17
N THR A 381 10.49 28.39 11.24
CA THR A 381 9.09 28.72 11.55
C THR A 381 8.94 29.18 13.00
N ALA A 382 7.87 29.93 13.27
CA ALA A 382 7.45 30.33 14.61
C ALA A 382 6.03 29.82 14.91
N PHE A 383 5.82 29.25 16.10
CA PHE A 383 4.51 28.74 16.50
C PHE A 383 3.47 29.86 16.68
N ILE A 384 2.25 29.67 16.17
CA ILE A 384 1.17 30.65 16.28
C ILE A 384 0.29 30.31 17.49
N PHE A 385 0.38 31.12 18.55
CA PHE A 385 -0.42 30.97 19.76
C PHE A 385 -1.94 30.97 19.49
N GLY A 386 -2.67 30.15 20.25
CA GLY A 386 -4.12 30.00 20.11
C GLY A 386 -4.58 29.10 18.95
N THR A 387 -3.67 28.50 18.18
CA THR A 387 -4.01 27.61 17.05
C THR A 387 -3.93 26.12 17.37
N LEU A 388 -3.39 25.75 18.54
CA LEU A 388 -3.25 24.36 18.98
C LEU A 388 -4.57 23.82 19.52
N SER A 389 -4.98 22.65 19.02
CA SER A 389 -6.11 21.89 19.55
C SER A 389 -5.89 20.38 19.45
N ALA A 390 -6.60 19.60 20.27
CA ALA A 390 -6.63 18.15 20.19
C ALA A 390 -8.07 17.64 20.35
N THR A 391 -8.42 16.54 19.68
CA THR A 391 -9.78 15.93 19.77
C THR A 391 -10.07 15.25 21.11
N SER A 392 -9.03 14.90 21.85
CA SER A 392 -9.05 14.28 23.19
C SER A 392 -7.69 14.49 23.87
N GLY A 393 -7.56 14.13 25.15
CA GLY A 393 -6.33 14.35 25.94
C GLY A 393 -6.02 15.84 26.14
N PHE A 394 -4.77 16.15 26.47
CA PHE A 394 -4.32 17.52 26.75
C PHE A 394 -3.10 17.90 25.89
N ALA A 395 -3.29 18.85 24.98
CA ALA A 395 -2.21 19.44 24.18
C ALA A 395 -1.75 20.79 24.76
N ARG A 396 -0.43 21.02 24.75
CA ARG A 396 0.19 22.29 25.13
C ARG A 396 1.38 22.61 24.22
N PHE A 397 1.73 23.89 24.12
CA PHE A 397 3.00 24.32 23.51
C PHE A 397 4.01 24.62 24.63
N ASN A 398 5.19 24.02 24.54
CA ASN A 398 6.32 24.25 25.44
C ASN A 398 7.32 25.20 24.76
N PRO A 399 7.40 26.49 25.19
CA PRO A 399 8.28 27.46 24.56
C PRO A 399 9.77 27.27 24.94
N VAL A 400 10.08 26.53 26.02
CA VAL A 400 11.47 26.32 26.47
C VAL A 400 12.18 25.31 25.57
N SER A 401 11.48 24.23 25.18
CA SER A 401 11.95 23.22 24.23
C SER A 401 11.43 23.44 22.79
N ASN A 402 10.71 24.53 22.55
CA ASN A 402 10.10 24.90 21.27
C ASN A 402 9.35 23.76 20.56
N ARG A 403 8.41 23.12 21.25
CA ARG A 403 7.65 21.96 20.74
C ARG A 403 6.21 21.93 21.24
N VAL A 404 5.33 21.31 20.48
CA VAL A 404 4.01 20.88 20.94
C VAL A 404 4.16 19.56 21.72
N GLU A 405 3.44 19.43 22.83
CA GLU A 405 3.40 18.25 23.69
C GLU A 405 1.92 17.85 23.86
N TRP A 406 1.60 16.56 23.73
CA TRP A 406 0.27 16.02 24.03
C TRP A 406 0.39 14.84 24.99
N ASN A 407 -0.54 14.76 25.95
CA ASN A 407 -0.60 13.74 27.00
C ASN A 407 -2.02 13.14 27.02
N GLY A 408 -2.15 11.85 27.25
CA GLY A 408 -3.44 11.20 27.46
C GLY A 408 -3.50 9.73 27.06
N GLY A 409 -4.42 9.00 27.69
CA GLY A 409 -4.69 7.59 27.36
C GLY A 409 -5.40 7.39 26.01
N LEU A 410 -5.07 6.30 25.32
CA LEU A 410 -5.60 5.95 24.01
C LEU A 410 -5.95 4.44 23.94
N ILE A 411 -7.25 4.13 23.85
CA ILE A 411 -7.77 2.76 23.75
C ILE A 411 -7.35 2.06 22.44
N PRO A 412 -7.48 0.72 22.31
CA PRO A 412 -7.26 -0.01 21.06
C PRO A 412 -8.11 0.54 19.93
N ALA A 413 -7.52 0.72 18.74
CA ALA A 413 -8.13 1.41 17.60
C ALA A 413 -8.60 2.86 17.89
N GLY A 414 -8.21 3.41 19.04
CA GLY A 414 -8.43 4.81 19.39
C GLY A 414 -7.59 5.74 18.52
N ARG A 415 -8.10 6.96 18.30
CA ARG A 415 -7.41 8.01 17.55
C ARG A 415 -7.56 9.35 18.24
N VAL A 416 -6.47 10.10 18.32
CA VAL A 416 -6.48 11.54 18.60
C VAL A 416 -5.91 12.29 17.40
N ILE A 417 -6.48 13.45 17.10
CA ILE A 417 -5.95 14.38 16.10
C ILE A 417 -5.50 15.63 16.84
N VAL A 418 -4.23 16.00 16.66
CA VAL A 418 -3.62 17.24 17.19
C VAL A 418 -3.34 18.17 16.02
N THR A 419 -3.86 19.39 16.06
CA THR A 419 -3.68 20.41 15.00
C THR A 419 -3.04 21.66 15.57
N PHE A 420 -2.15 22.30 14.80
CA PHE A 420 -1.53 23.58 15.15
C PHE A 420 -1.01 24.30 13.92
N ARG A 421 -0.71 25.60 14.05
CA ARG A 421 -0.15 26.41 12.96
C ARG A 421 1.21 27.00 13.30
N VAL A 422 2.03 27.15 12.26
CA VAL A 422 3.32 27.85 12.33
C VAL A 422 3.41 28.89 11.21
N GLN A 423 4.06 29.99 11.51
CA GLN A 423 4.39 31.09 10.63
C GLN A 423 5.76 30.84 10.01
N LEU A 424 5.89 30.86 8.68
CA LEU A 424 7.17 30.75 8.00
C LEU A 424 7.96 32.07 8.07
N ASP A 425 9.29 31.96 8.15
CA ASP A 425 10.23 33.08 7.96
C ASP A 425 10.12 33.68 6.53
N GLY A 426 9.81 34.98 6.46
CA GLY A 426 9.70 35.77 5.22
C GLY A 426 10.98 35.92 4.40
N THR A 427 12.13 35.44 4.87
CA THR A 427 13.42 35.56 4.16
C THR A 427 13.87 34.30 3.43
N LEU A 428 13.09 33.22 3.45
CA LEU A 428 13.49 31.94 2.84
C LEU A 428 13.43 31.96 1.29
N PRO A 429 14.53 31.59 0.59
CA PRO A 429 14.54 31.51 -0.86
C PRO A 429 13.81 30.30 -1.44
N THR A 430 13.52 30.35 -2.75
CA THR A 430 12.96 29.23 -3.52
C THR A 430 13.79 27.96 -3.38
N GLY A 431 13.12 26.82 -3.22
CA GLY A 431 13.74 25.50 -3.14
C GLY A 431 14.26 25.11 -1.75
N LYS A 432 14.17 26.00 -0.75
CA LYS A 432 14.37 25.59 0.65
C LYS A 432 13.25 24.67 1.11
N THR A 433 13.58 23.73 1.99
CA THR A 433 12.62 22.79 2.56
C THR A 433 12.37 23.07 4.04
N VAL A 434 11.13 22.88 4.45
CA VAL A 434 10.67 22.92 5.84
C VAL A 434 10.21 21.51 6.19
N ALA A 435 10.94 20.86 7.10
CA ALA A 435 10.66 19.50 7.54
C ALA A 435 10.12 19.51 8.97
N ASN A 436 9.05 18.74 9.23
CA ASN A 436 8.54 18.49 10.57
C ASN A 436 8.58 16.99 10.89
N GLN A 437 9.01 16.66 12.10
CA GLN A 437 9.23 15.29 12.55
C GLN A 437 8.84 15.17 14.03
N GLY A 438 7.66 14.61 14.29
CA GLY A 438 7.20 14.30 15.64
C GLY A 438 7.67 12.92 16.13
N TYR A 439 7.44 12.69 17.42
CA TYR A 439 7.77 11.49 18.18
C TYR A 439 6.56 11.08 19.02
N ALA A 440 6.07 9.85 18.87
CA ALA A 440 5.12 9.26 19.81
C ALA A 440 5.86 8.33 20.77
N PHE A 441 5.56 8.42 22.06
CA PHE A 441 6.11 7.60 23.13
C PHE A 441 5.00 6.73 23.73
N PHE A 442 5.31 5.48 24.04
CA PHE A 442 4.31 4.53 24.52
C PHE A 442 4.90 3.38 25.34
N ASP A 443 4.01 2.73 26.07
CA ASP A 443 4.27 1.53 26.84
C ASP A 443 4.09 0.28 25.95
N GLU A 444 5.21 -0.24 25.45
CA GLU A 444 5.25 -1.37 24.54
C GLU A 444 4.99 -2.73 25.23
N ASN A 445 5.01 -2.78 26.58
CA ASN A 445 4.96 -4.03 27.35
C ASN A 445 3.84 -4.11 28.41
N GLY A 446 3.15 -3.00 28.68
CA GLY A 446 2.01 -2.90 29.60
C GLY A 446 2.39 -2.66 31.07
N ASN A 447 3.54 -2.06 31.37
CA ASN A 447 4.02 -1.84 32.75
C ASN A 447 3.59 -0.49 33.37
N GLY A 448 3.03 0.45 32.59
CA GLY A 448 2.65 1.79 33.02
C GLY A 448 3.70 2.89 32.80
N ALA A 449 4.73 2.67 31.98
CA ALA A 449 5.74 3.67 31.63
C ALA A 449 6.10 3.66 30.14
N ASN A 450 6.44 4.83 29.60
CA ASN A 450 6.69 5.01 28.17
C ASN A 450 8.18 4.75 27.84
N GLU A 451 8.56 3.51 27.56
CA GLU A 451 9.95 3.15 27.20
C GLU A 451 10.25 3.14 25.70
N THR A 452 9.23 3.07 24.84
CA THR A 452 9.41 2.96 23.39
C THR A 452 8.94 4.22 22.69
N SER A 453 9.63 4.61 21.62
CA SER A 453 9.29 5.79 20.82
C SER A 453 9.32 5.49 19.32
N VAL A 454 8.41 6.09 18.55
CA VAL A 454 8.40 6.04 17.08
C VAL A 454 8.27 7.42 16.46
N LEU A 455 8.85 7.58 15.27
CA LEU A 455 8.78 8.80 14.47
C LEU A 455 7.41 8.94 13.79
N SER A 456 6.91 10.18 13.69
CA SER A 456 5.77 10.51 12.82
C SER A 456 6.08 10.25 11.36
N ASP A 457 5.06 9.89 10.60
CA ASP A 457 5.15 9.57 9.18
C ASP A 457 4.37 10.57 8.32
N ASP A 458 4.93 11.00 7.19
CA ASP A 458 4.24 11.87 6.22
C ASP A 458 3.14 11.10 5.49
N ALA A 459 1.90 11.51 5.72
CA ALA A 459 0.68 10.94 5.15
C ALA A 459 0.66 10.84 3.61
N SER A 460 1.51 11.59 2.92
CA SER A 460 1.63 11.60 1.45
C SER A 460 2.67 10.62 0.90
N THR A 461 3.49 9.99 1.77
CA THR A 461 4.62 9.15 1.36
C THR A 461 4.40 7.66 1.65
N PRO A 462 4.92 6.73 0.83
CA PRO A 462 4.97 5.31 1.17
C PRO A 462 6.18 5.05 2.09
N GLY A 463 5.95 4.98 3.40
CA GLY A 463 7.03 4.81 4.37
C GLY A 463 6.57 4.59 5.80
N HIS A 464 7.52 4.74 6.71
CA HIS A 464 7.31 4.91 8.16
C HIS A 464 8.43 5.78 8.71
N GLY A 465 8.09 6.77 9.54
CA GLY A 465 9.05 7.73 10.09
C GLY A 465 9.59 8.72 9.06
N ALA A 466 8.89 8.96 7.96
CA ALA A 466 9.23 10.03 7.04
C ALA A 466 8.80 11.39 7.60
N ALA A 467 9.71 12.36 7.67
CA ALA A 467 9.38 13.73 8.04
C ALA A 467 8.42 14.36 7.03
N THR A 468 7.45 15.15 7.48
CA THR A 468 6.58 15.92 6.58
C THR A 468 7.34 17.10 6.01
N VAL A 469 7.61 17.08 4.70
CA VAL A 469 8.45 18.09 4.02
C VAL A 469 7.65 18.96 3.06
N LEU A 470 7.69 20.27 3.27
CA LEU A 470 7.21 21.27 2.31
C LEU A 470 8.39 22.00 1.67
N THR A 471 8.24 22.41 0.40
CA THR A 471 9.23 23.23 -0.31
C THR A 471 8.73 24.66 -0.46
N VAL A 472 9.56 25.62 -0.07
CA VAL A 472 9.31 27.07 -0.22
C VAL A 472 9.45 27.48 -1.68
N ILE A 473 8.51 28.28 -2.17
CA ILE A 473 8.50 28.84 -3.52
C ILE A 473 8.34 30.35 -3.38
N SER A 474 9.44 31.09 -3.55
CA SER A 474 9.42 32.56 -3.61
C SER A 474 9.15 32.98 -5.06
N LYS A 475 8.05 33.71 -5.30
CA LYS A 475 7.62 34.07 -6.66
C LYS A 475 8.65 35.01 -7.32
N GLY A 476 9.19 34.58 -8.44
CA GLY A 476 10.20 35.29 -9.24
C GLY A 476 11.65 35.10 -8.83
N ASP A 477 11.93 34.46 -7.70
CA ASP A 477 13.26 33.97 -7.30
C ASP A 477 13.42 32.56 -7.92
N LEU A 478 14.20 32.48 -9.00
CA LEU A 478 14.44 31.26 -9.77
C LEU A 478 15.80 30.64 -9.47
N ASP A 479 16.82 31.40 -9.06
CA ASP A 479 18.12 30.81 -8.72
C ASP A 479 18.28 30.46 -7.23
N GLY A 480 17.37 30.90 -6.36
CA GLY A 480 17.32 30.58 -4.94
C GLY A 480 18.24 31.46 -4.09
N ASP A 481 18.62 32.64 -4.56
CA ASP A 481 19.40 33.61 -3.77
C ASP A 481 18.55 34.46 -2.79
N GLY A 482 17.22 34.37 -2.91
CA GLY A 482 16.25 35.07 -2.05
C GLY A 482 15.87 36.46 -2.56
N ARG A 483 16.24 36.81 -3.79
CA ARG A 483 15.94 38.09 -4.44
C ARG A 483 15.44 37.85 -5.86
N VAL A 484 14.82 38.87 -6.43
CA VAL A 484 14.34 38.85 -7.82
C VAL A 484 15.23 39.79 -8.61
N THR A 485 16.14 39.21 -9.41
CA THR A 485 17.27 39.92 -10.01
C THR A 485 17.36 39.71 -11.52
N LEU A 486 18.40 40.29 -12.14
CA LEU A 486 18.75 39.99 -13.53
C LEU A 486 19.23 38.54 -13.72
N SER A 487 19.65 37.85 -12.66
CA SER A 487 20.05 36.44 -12.72
C SER A 487 18.85 35.53 -13.06
N ASP A 488 17.74 35.73 -12.36
CA ASP A 488 16.47 35.02 -12.56
C ASP A 488 15.90 35.24 -13.96
N ILE A 489 15.95 36.49 -14.43
CA ILE A 489 15.54 36.87 -15.78
C ILE A 489 16.43 36.18 -16.82
N ASN A 490 17.74 36.11 -16.60
CA ASN A 490 18.66 35.39 -17.49
C ASN A 490 18.39 33.88 -17.48
N LEU A 491 18.07 33.29 -16.32
CA LEU A 491 17.73 31.88 -16.18
C LEU A 491 16.41 31.55 -16.92
N LEU A 492 15.37 32.36 -16.74
CA LEU A 492 14.10 32.23 -17.48
C LEU A 492 14.27 32.48 -18.99
N HIS A 493 15.09 33.45 -19.38
CA HIS A 493 15.37 33.74 -20.79
C HIS A 493 16.15 32.60 -21.47
N ARG A 494 17.08 31.94 -20.75
CA ARG A 494 17.75 30.72 -21.20
C ARG A 494 16.78 29.54 -21.33
N PHE A 495 15.80 29.43 -20.44
CA PHE A 495 14.72 28.44 -20.55
C PHE A 495 13.88 28.65 -21.83
N PHE A 496 13.42 29.88 -22.11
CA PHE A 496 12.70 30.17 -23.36
C PHE A 496 13.54 29.90 -24.62
N LYS A 497 14.86 30.07 -24.56
CA LYS A 497 15.79 29.72 -25.64
C LYS A 497 16.12 28.22 -25.72
N LYS A 498 15.60 27.38 -24.81
CA LYS A 498 15.93 25.95 -24.66
C LYS A 498 17.42 25.67 -24.37
N ILE A 499 18.09 26.61 -23.69
CA ILE A 499 19.51 26.55 -23.26
C ILE A 499 19.63 26.20 -21.75
N ALA A 500 18.51 26.15 -21.04
CA ALA A 500 18.41 25.71 -19.65
C ALA A 500 17.08 24.97 -19.43
N THR A 501 17.05 24.05 -18.47
CA THR A 501 15.84 23.39 -17.96
C THR A 501 15.61 23.83 -16.52
N LEU A 502 14.37 24.20 -16.18
CA LEU A 502 13.98 24.60 -14.84
C LEU A 502 13.42 23.39 -14.06
N THR A 503 13.70 23.33 -12.76
CA THR A 503 13.10 22.36 -11.83
C THR A 503 11.61 22.69 -11.59
N PRO A 504 10.79 21.75 -11.04
CA PRO A 504 9.39 22.03 -10.72
C PRO A 504 9.17 23.25 -9.81
N ALA A 505 10.03 23.45 -8.80
CA ALA A 505 9.97 24.62 -7.93
C ALA A 505 10.28 25.92 -8.69
N GLN A 506 11.27 25.91 -9.58
CA GLN A 506 11.61 27.07 -10.42
C GLN A 506 10.54 27.38 -11.47
N LEU A 507 9.88 26.36 -12.02
CA LEU A 507 8.74 26.53 -12.91
C LEU A 507 7.56 27.20 -12.15
N ALA A 508 7.28 26.75 -10.93
CA ALA A 508 6.25 27.35 -10.08
C ALA A 508 6.61 28.78 -9.62
N ALA A 509 7.89 29.06 -9.35
CA ALA A 509 8.39 30.40 -9.03
C ALA A 509 8.29 31.36 -10.23
N ALA A 510 8.50 30.87 -11.45
CA ALA A 510 8.50 31.67 -12.68
C ALA A 510 7.10 32.09 -13.17
N ASP A 511 6.04 31.38 -12.79
CA ASP A 511 4.65 31.70 -13.15
C ASP A 511 4.13 32.86 -12.27
N VAL A 512 4.24 34.10 -12.76
CA VAL A 512 3.99 35.34 -11.99
C VAL A 512 2.98 36.28 -12.64
N ALA A 513 2.55 36.01 -13.87
CA ALA A 513 1.66 36.87 -14.66
C ALA A 513 0.45 36.12 -15.24
N LEU A 514 -0.70 36.80 -15.30
CA LEU A 514 -1.92 36.22 -15.85
C LEU A 514 -1.84 35.95 -17.38
N PRO A 515 -2.40 34.83 -17.88
CA PRO A 515 -3.06 33.75 -17.13
C PRO A 515 -2.05 32.77 -16.51
N CYS A 516 -2.26 32.46 -15.23
CA CYS A 516 -1.40 31.58 -14.44
C CYS A 516 -1.45 30.11 -14.91
N GLY A 517 -0.47 29.32 -14.49
CA GLY A 517 -0.25 27.94 -14.92
C GLY A 517 0.41 27.81 -16.30
N ARG A 518 0.99 28.89 -16.84
CA ARG A 518 1.61 28.91 -18.18
C ARG A 518 2.73 29.94 -18.27
N ILE A 519 3.96 29.51 -18.01
CA ILE A 519 5.17 30.32 -18.20
C ILE A 519 5.27 30.82 -19.65
N ASN A 520 5.19 32.13 -19.84
CA ASN A 520 5.18 32.80 -21.14
C ASN A 520 5.90 34.16 -21.10
N THR A 521 5.88 34.92 -22.20
CA THR A 521 6.62 36.19 -22.30
C THR A 521 6.08 37.29 -21.35
N ARG A 522 4.87 37.15 -20.81
CA ARG A 522 4.34 38.05 -19.76
C ARG A 522 5.05 37.89 -18.44
N ASP A 523 5.40 36.67 -18.06
CA ASP A 523 6.15 36.38 -16.84
C ASP A 523 7.54 37.02 -16.91
N LEU A 524 8.24 36.82 -18.03
CA LEU A 524 9.53 37.46 -18.30
C LEU A 524 9.44 38.99 -18.21
N ALA A 525 8.39 39.60 -18.76
CA ALA A 525 8.17 41.04 -18.68
C ALA A 525 7.88 41.50 -17.22
N ARG A 526 7.10 40.75 -16.45
CA ARG A 526 6.77 41.06 -15.05
C ARG A 526 7.99 40.92 -14.13
N LEU A 527 8.82 39.89 -14.31
CA LEU A 527 10.10 39.77 -13.62
C LEU A 527 11.05 40.91 -14.00
N THR A 528 11.12 41.28 -15.29
CA THR A 528 11.97 42.39 -15.76
C THR A 528 11.60 43.71 -15.09
N VAL A 529 10.31 44.05 -15.01
CA VAL A 529 9.84 45.25 -14.29
C VAL A 529 10.16 45.16 -12.78
N THR A 530 10.06 43.97 -12.18
CA THR A 530 10.36 43.77 -10.76
C THR A 530 11.84 44.03 -10.46
N ALA A 531 12.73 43.32 -11.14
CA ALA A 531 14.18 43.40 -10.90
C ALA A 531 14.77 44.79 -11.24
N GLN A 532 14.18 45.53 -12.19
CA GLN A 532 14.64 46.87 -12.55
C GLN A 532 14.15 47.97 -11.59
N PHE A 533 12.98 47.82 -10.97
CA PHE A 533 12.35 48.87 -10.16
C PHE A 533 12.22 48.53 -8.67
N GLY A 534 12.71 47.37 -8.21
CA GLY A 534 12.76 46.98 -6.81
C GLY A 534 11.39 46.88 -6.12
N ARG A 535 10.31 46.72 -6.89
CA ARG A 535 8.95 46.57 -6.34
C ARG A 535 8.76 45.13 -5.84
N PRO A 536 8.06 44.90 -4.72
CA PRO A 536 7.71 43.55 -4.31
C PRO A 536 6.87 42.83 -5.37
N LEU A 537 7.16 41.56 -5.65
CA LEU A 537 6.29 40.69 -6.44
C LEU A 537 5.08 40.28 -5.60
N GLN A 538 4.08 41.15 -5.56
CA GLN A 538 2.72 40.69 -5.32
C GLN A 538 2.26 40.08 -6.65
N SER A 539 2.29 38.74 -6.75
CA SER A 539 2.00 38.09 -8.02
C SER A 539 0.50 38.21 -8.33
N ASP A 540 0.17 38.36 -9.61
CA ASP A 540 -1.23 38.44 -10.04
C ASP A 540 -1.94 37.08 -9.87
N CYS A 541 -1.19 36.02 -9.49
CA CYS A 541 -1.64 34.64 -9.32
C CYS A 541 -2.01 34.26 -7.88
N ASP A 542 -1.46 34.93 -6.86
CA ASP A 542 -1.69 34.54 -5.45
C ASP A 542 -3.11 34.90 -4.98
N ASN A 543 -3.70 35.93 -5.55
CA ASN A 543 -5.07 36.36 -5.26
C ASN A 543 -6.15 35.56 -6.03
N ALA A 544 -5.78 34.60 -6.88
CA ALA A 544 -6.70 33.90 -7.78
C ALA A 544 -7.67 32.93 -7.09
N PHE A 545 -7.47 32.62 -5.79
CA PHE A 545 -8.28 31.65 -5.04
C PHE A 545 -9.31 32.27 -4.07
N SER A 546 -9.47 33.60 -4.05
CA SER A 546 -10.38 34.29 -3.12
C SER A 546 -11.52 35.08 -3.79
N LYS A 547 -12.24 34.45 -4.73
CA LYS A 547 -13.70 34.66 -4.92
C LYS A 547 -14.27 33.62 -5.89
N TYR A 548 -15.12 32.74 -5.36
CA TYR A 548 -15.88 31.76 -6.14
C TYR A 548 -16.73 32.45 -7.22
N ASP A 549 -16.53 32.08 -8.48
CA ASP A 549 -17.56 31.40 -9.27
C ASP A 549 -17.01 30.97 -10.63
N ILE A 550 -17.30 29.73 -11.03
CA ILE A 550 -17.13 29.30 -12.42
C ILE A 550 -18.27 29.95 -13.21
N MET A 551 -17.97 30.97 -14.02
CA MET A 551 -18.86 31.38 -15.11
C MET A 551 -18.29 30.90 -16.45
N PRO A 552 -19.13 30.29 -17.32
CA PRO A 552 -18.69 29.79 -18.62
C PRO A 552 -18.30 30.93 -19.57
N ASP A 553 -17.51 30.59 -20.59
CA ASP A 553 -16.95 31.52 -21.57
C ASP A 553 -17.97 32.51 -22.16
N VAL A 554 -17.89 33.77 -21.74
CA VAL A 554 -18.38 34.88 -22.56
C VAL A 554 -17.35 35.15 -23.64
N ALA A 555 -17.38 34.34 -24.70
CA ALA A 555 -16.50 34.47 -25.85
C ALA A 555 -16.99 35.61 -26.77
N ALA A 556 -16.19 36.68 -26.88
CA ALA A 556 -16.38 37.69 -27.92
C ALA A 556 -15.95 37.09 -29.26
N THR A 557 -16.91 36.65 -30.07
CA THR A 557 -16.65 36.01 -31.36
C THR A 557 -16.80 37.04 -32.48
N VAL A 558 -15.82 37.11 -33.39
CA VAL A 558 -15.89 37.99 -34.57
C VAL A 558 -16.40 37.19 -35.75
N THR A 559 -17.72 37.23 -35.96
CA THR A 559 -18.43 36.49 -37.00
C THR A 559 -18.64 37.36 -38.25
N SER A 560 -18.45 36.78 -39.44
CA SER A 560 -18.72 37.44 -40.72
C SER A 560 -20.01 36.91 -41.35
N GLY A 561 -21.06 37.72 -41.39
CA GLY A 561 -22.34 37.36 -42.01
C GLY A 561 -22.46 37.83 -43.48
N ARG A 562 -23.15 37.04 -44.31
CA ARG A 562 -23.64 37.48 -45.63
C ARG A 562 -25.13 37.81 -45.54
N ALA A 563 -25.48 39.09 -45.56
CA ALA A 563 -26.84 39.51 -45.85
C ALA A 563 -27.13 39.39 -47.37
N LYS A 564 -28.36 39.03 -47.74
CA LYS A 564 -28.81 39.13 -49.14
C LYS A 564 -28.93 40.64 -49.46
N HIS A 565 -28.21 41.08 -50.50
CA HIS A 565 -27.92 42.47 -50.88
C HIS A 565 -26.88 43.21 -50.00
N ALA A 566 -25.74 43.49 -50.64
CA ALA A 566 -24.69 44.47 -50.32
C ALA A 566 -23.84 44.33 -49.02
N GLN A 567 -22.53 44.11 -49.26
CA GLN A 567 -21.38 44.24 -48.35
C GLN A 567 -21.25 43.24 -47.18
N GLN A 568 -20.02 42.75 -46.95
CA GLN A 568 -19.65 41.99 -45.76
C GLN A 568 -19.42 42.96 -44.60
N PHE A 569 -20.12 42.73 -43.49
CA PHE A 569 -19.89 43.44 -42.24
C PHE A 569 -19.20 42.51 -41.23
N LYS A 570 -18.19 43.04 -40.53
CA LYS A 570 -17.59 42.41 -39.35
C LYS A 570 -18.30 42.95 -38.12
N PHE A 571 -18.80 42.06 -37.28
CA PHE A 571 -19.50 42.41 -36.04
C PHE A 571 -18.69 41.97 -34.81
N LEU A 572 -18.94 42.61 -33.69
CA LEU A 572 -18.58 42.14 -32.35
C LEU A 572 -19.87 41.69 -31.66
N GLU A 573 -19.92 40.42 -31.30
CA GLU A 573 -21.06 39.80 -30.65
C GLU A 573 -20.72 39.45 -29.19
N PHE A 574 -21.60 39.83 -28.27
CA PHE A 574 -21.47 39.56 -26.84
C PHE A 574 -22.77 38.94 -26.32
N ALA A 575 -22.76 37.61 -26.13
CA ALA A 575 -23.82 36.90 -25.44
C ALA A 575 -23.66 37.08 -23.92
N LEU A 576 -24.74 37.47 -23.24
CA LEU A 576 -24.71 37.98 -21.88
C LEU A 576 -25.91 37.41 -21.08
N PRO A 577 -25.87 37.40 -19.73
CA PRO A 577 -26.98 36.88 -18.94
C PRO A 577 -28.30 37.62 -19.22
N PRO A 578 -29.48 36.99 -19.02
CA PRO A 578 -30.77 37.63 -19.27
C PRO A 578 -30.97 38.96 -18.53
N THR A 579 -31.70 39.88 -19.20
CA THR A 579 -32.23 41.12 -18.60
C THR A 579 -31.18 42.07 -18.01
N GLN A 580 -30.04 42.24 -18.68
CA GLN A 580 -29.01 43.19 -18.27
C GLN A 580 -29.25 44.59 -18.87
N THR A 581 -28.77 45.62 -18.18
CA THR A 581 -28.65 47.00 -18.70
C THR A 581 -27.20 47.47 -18.55
N GLY A 582 -26.71 48.25 -19.51
CA GLY A 582 -25.31 48.64 -19.51
C GLY A 582 -24.93 49.63 -20.60
N ASN A 583 -23.61 49.80 -20.80
CA ASN A 583 -23.03 50.68 -21.80
C ASN A 583 -21.77 50.07 -22.42
N LEU A 584 -21.67 50.05 -23.74
CA LEU A 584 -20.46 49.69 -24.50
C LEU A 584 -19.70 50.95 -24.90
N ASN A 585 -18.52 51.15 -24.30
CA ASN A 585 -17.58 52.22 -24.66
C ASN A 585 -16.45 51.67 -25.53
N VAL A 586 -16.05 52.38 -26.58
CA VAL A 586 -14.94 52.01 -27.47
C VAL A 586 -13.96 53.18 -27.60
N TYR A 587 -12.68 52.87 -27.50
CA TYR A 587 -11.57 53.81 -27.46
C TYR A 587 -10.54 53.46 -28.54
N GLU A 588 -9.88 54.48 -29.10
CA GLU A 588 -8.63 54.29 -29.85
C GLU A 588 -7.52 53.78 -28.92
N ALA A 589 -6.45 53.19 -29.49
CA ALA A 589 -5.26 52.81 -28.72
C ALA A 589 -4.57 53.99 -27.98
N SER A 590 -4.88 55.23 -28.35
CA SER A 590 -4.50 56.47 -27.65
C SER A 590 -5.27 56.73 -26.36
N GLY A 591 -6.31 55.94 -26.06
CA GLY A 591 -7.24 56.16 -24.94
C GLY A 591 -8.39 57.12 -25.24
N ARG A 592 -8.49 57.67 -26.45
CA ARG A 592 -9.59 58.56 -26.85
C ARG A 592 -10.88 57.77 -27.07
N LEU A 593 -11.97 58.11 -26.36
CA LEU A 593 -13.31 57.56 -26.58
C LEU A 593 -13.80 57.95 -27.99
N VAL A 594 -14.20 56.97 -28.79
CA VAL A 594 -14.69 57.15 -30.17
C VAL A 594 -16.10 56.64 -30.39
N TYR A 595 -16.65 55.84 -29.48
CA TYR A 595 -18.05 55.39 -29.50
C TYR A 595 -18.52 55.02 -28.10
N SER A 596 -19.79 55.28 -27.80
CA SER A 596 -20.47 54.91 -26.55
C SER A 596 -21.93 54.62 -26.87
N SER A 597 -22.48 53.50 -26.39
CA SER A 597 -23.92 53.22 -26.51
C SER A 597 -24.47 52.42 -25.34
N GLY A 598 -25.59 52.90 -24.81
CA GLY A 598 -26.40 52.15 -23.86
C GLY A 598 -27.07 50.95 -24.54
N TRP A 599 -27.25 49.87 -23.80
CA TRP A 599 -27.94 48.66 -24.28
C TRP A 599 -28.76 48.02 -23.17
N THR A 600 -29.78 47.25 -23.57
CA THR A 600 -30.65 46.47 -22.69
C THR A 600 -30.99 45.16 -23.37
N GLY A 601 -30.76 44.03 -22.71
CA GLY A 601 -31.01 42.69 -23.25
C GLY A 601 -30.03 41.64 -22.74
N ASP A 602 -29.91 40.56 -23.51
CA ASP A 602 -29.04 39.40 -23.30
C ASP A 602 -28.03 39.19 -24.45
N LEU A 603 -28.14 39.99 -25.52
CA LEU A 603 -27.22 39.96 -26.66
C LEU A 603 -26.87 41.39 -27.13
N ILE A 604 -25.58 41.66 -27.31
CA ILE A 604 -25.09 42.82 -28.06
C ILE A 604 -24.55 42.33 -29.39
N VAL A 605 -25.06 42.89 -30.49
CA VAL A 605 -24.44 42.80 -31.82
C VAL A 605 -24.03 44.20 -32.25
N TRP A 606 -22.73 44.50 -32.21
CA TRP A 606 -22.20 45.81 -32.57
C TRP A 606 -21.43 45.78 -33.89
N ALA A 607 -21.67 46.79 -34.74
CA ALA A 607 -21.26 46.81 -36.14
C ALA A 607 -20.40 48.05 -36.47
N PRO A 608 -19.07 48.01 -36.24
CA PRO A 608 -18.18 49.18 -36.45
C PRO A 608 -18.13 49.71 -37.90
N LEU A 609 -18.69 49.00 -38.86
CA LEU A 609 -18.71 49.37 -40.29
C LEU A 609 -20.11 49.66 -40.86
N ALA A 610 -21.19 49.47 -40.09
CA ALA A 610 -22.56 49.54 -40.63
C ALA A 610 -23.21 50.94 -40.57
N PHE A 611 -22.67 51.88 -39.78
CA PHE A 611 -23.30 53.17 -39.51
C PHE A 611 -22.64 54.34 -40.26
N ALA A 612 -23.46 55.28 -40.69
CA ALA A 612 -23.03 56.48 -41.40
C ALA A 612 -22.41 57.51 -40.43
N GLN A 613 -21.08 57.45 -40.32
CA GLN A 613 -20.17 58.33 -39.55
C GLN A 613 -20.03 58.05 -38.04
N PRO A 614 -18.83 58.32 -37.46
CA PRO A 614 -17.53 58.48 -38.13
C PRO A 614 -16.97 57.12 -38.55
N ARG A 615 -16.37 57.01 -39.74
CA ARG A 615 -15.80 55.72 -40.19
C ARG A 615 -14.54 55.38 -39.39
N PHE A 616 -14.61 54.38 -38.53
CA PHE A 616 -13.44 53.79 -37.88
C PHE A 616 -12.33 53.52 -38.92
N ALA A 617 -11.09 53.93 -38.61
CA ALA A 617 -9.91 53.67 -39.42
C ALA A 617 -9.37 52.25 -39.17
N ASN A 618 -8.50 51.75 -40.05
CA ASN A 618 -7.77 50.52 -39.76
C ASN A 618 -6.84 50.76 -38.55
N GLY A 619 -6.89 49.89 -37.55
CA GLY A 619 -6.18 50.12 -36.28
C GLY A 619 -6.63 49.22 -35.14
N ILE A 620 -5.98 49.36 -34.00
CA ILE A 620 -6.32 48.67 -32.75
C ILE A 620 -7.23 49.57 -31.92
N TYR A 621 -8.34 49.01 -31.46
CA TYR A 621 -9.29 49.67 -30.58
C TYR A 621 -9.45 48.86 -29.30
N LEU A 622 -9.66 49.57 -28.20
CA LEU A 622 -10.04 49.01 -26.91
C LEU A 622 -11.54 49.18 -26.74
N TYR A 623 -12.19 48.25 -26.06
CA TYR A 623 -13.58 48.41 -25.63
C TYR A 623 -13.70 48.14 -24.13
N VAL A 624 -14.65 48.81 -23.50
CA VAL A 624 -15.06 48.60 -22.11
C VAL A 624 -16.57 48.46 -22.09
N LEU A 625 -17.03 47.24 -21.83
CA LEU A 625 -18.43 46.93 -21.56
C LEU A 625 -18.69 47.14 -20.07
N THR A 626 -19.66 47.99 -19.73
CA THR A 626 -20.15 48.22 -18.37
C THR A 626 -21.56 47.66 -18.25
N MET A 627 -21.87 46.94 -17.18
CA MET A 627 -23.19 46.34 -16.90
C MET A 627 -23.52 46.50 -15.41
N ARG A 628 -24.78 46.31 -15.00
CA ARG A 628 -25.16 46.14 -13.60
C ARG A 628 -25.69 44.73 -13.36
N ASP A 629 -25.07 44.00 -12.43
CA ASP A 629 -25.48 42.65 -12.08
C ASP A 629 -26.88 42.62 -11.43
N SER A 630 -27.41 41.41 -11.18
CA SER A 630 -28.73 41.22 -10.55
C SER A 630 -28.83 41.74 -9.11
N ARG A 631 -27.73 42.21 -8.51
CA ARG A 631 -27.65 42.88 -7.20
C ARG A 631 -27.46 44.40 -7.32
N GLY A 632 -27.45 44.92 -8.55
CA GLY A 632 -27.28 46.35 -8.85
C GLY A 632 -25.83 46.85 -8.87
N LEU A 633 -24.85 45.95 -8.73
CA LEU A 633 -23.42 46.32 -8.72
C LEU A 633 -22.88 46.50 -10.13
N THR A 634 -22.14 47.58 -10.35
CA THR A 634 -21.51 47.87 -11.64
C THR A 634 -20.33 46.93 -11.90
N VAL A 635 -20.41 46.14 -12.97
CA VAL A 635 -19.37 45.24 -13.46
C VAL A 635 -18.81 45.78 -14.78
N GLN A 636 -17.49 45.73 -14.96
CA GLN A 636 -16.82 46.17 -16.18
C GLN A 636 -15.94 45.08 -16.77
N ARG A 637 -15.94 44.97 -18.10
CA ARG A 637 -15.04 44.10 -18.87
C ARG A 637 -14.36 44.89 -19.97
N ALA A 638 -13.03 44.91 -19.97
CA ALA A 638 -12.24 45.50 -21.03
C ALA A 638 -11.73 44.43 -22.02
N GLY A 639 -11.56 44.83 -23.28
CA GLY A 639 -10.97 43.99 -24.32
C GLY A 639 -10.38 44.82 -25.47
N LYS A 640 -9.83 44.15 -26.48
CA LYS A 640 -9.31 44.79 -27.69
C LYS A 640 -9.80 44.10 -28.95
N PHE A 641 -9.94 44.85 -30.03
CA PHE A 641 -10.11 44.32 -31.39
C PHE A 641 -9.21 45.06 -32.37
N VAL A 642 -8.93 44.43 -33.51
CA VAL A 642 -8.20 45.05 -34.62
C VAL A 642 -9.17 45.20 -35.78
N LEU A 643 -9.41 46.43 -36.21
CA LEU A 643 -10.20 46.70 -37.40
C LEU A 643 -9.27 46.76 -38.62
N VAL A 644 -9.57 45.94 -39.61
CA VAL A 644 -8.99 45.99 -40.95
C VAL A 644 -10.17 45.91 -41.92
N LYS A 645 -10.39 46.97 -42.68
CA LYS A 645 -11.37 47.05 -43.78
C LYS A 645 -11.05 46.04 -44.87
#